data_AF-A0A2E3ECW1-F1
#
_entry.id   AF-A0A2E3ECW1-F1
#
_cell.length_a   1.000
_cell.length_b   1.000
_cell.length_c   1.000
_cell.angle_alpha   90.00
_cell.angle_beta   90.00
_cell.angle_gamma   90.00
#
_symmetry.space_group_name_H-M   'P 1'
#
loop_
_entity.id
_entity.type
_entity.pdbx_description
1 polymer ?
#
loop_
_entity_poly.entity_id
_entity_poly.type
_entity_poly.pdbx_seq_one_letter_code
_entity_poly.pdbx_strand_id
1 'polypeptide(L)'
;MQKRRPMRHLNTLNLRVISFVQLFFCLSTHANPAADFPIVAEDLKVKLFAREPLVRNPCAITFDAKGRLCVGMGPQYRKPKPDTPGDSVWILLDDNNDGEADRRKRFATGFNNIQGLAWKEGALWVANAPDLTVVRDTDGDEIADEYLRIFTDLGNLEHGLHGLNWAPDGKLYMSKGNSKGLTILPDRVAPRAFRELWGVKAPNTPDFPKTKTFNASNYEKNYHDPSDDWGLTGGILRCDADGKNLEIVSRGFRNPWDICFDDTFIWFGTDNDQSQGDKLFSSFSGAHFGWGHAWSYDWKGDDHLPTAPSSGPLFEGSGTGVIHLNHSEWPQDYRNVFIYNDWLRRETLVYSKKWDGAWLRAADKPKVIAHAAGGRSMPKSTGKSFDPVDIEVGPDGALWISSWGREYGAKIANGKQQNEGRIYRIWPKDMKASWLLEPKRTKPIKEWTVPQLMADLRSSLPVWRANASEELVNRGEKIIVPLKDALSKEEQVSDRFATWASWTLGRIQQKNQNLTAYFSQAVFDSKSLNMRRQATAITSMRSAESQEATLLDNVRKALKDSEPRIRHASVLALRESGTSSDADLLLEVLSQEKDRIVFYSAWGALAQLTDASHRKDLLKDERAGVRLGALLSLLEEDALSDAELKKLIHDTDTAVVNLVKRRLGGKDAFPHRGRPLDATITEQKARAAIVNPISDMRTASGQTYQVMVLQEGIQMYIDRNYRVTSVPDLLKGEAFIRPACEDAELENGVAIEFKLRYPATVWIADDARPKQLPTWLRQGWQRTDLVIGSTDAERMNLYRRDFPKGIVKLGANRDGVNRGKGKYLVIIQPKLLAPKNKMTTVQSALDLMKNADLARGRDLYLSRHGANCVSCHQLEGIGNTFAPALENIGERTTAEFLARSILEPSATITEGFTLQAFTQQDGRYVAGIVLEETGREVKVAVTGDLVTRVPKAQLTKRETLNISAMPAIFGSMLRPQQVADVVAYLLQQKSEQ
;
A
#
# COMPACT_ATOMS: atom_id res chain seq x y z
N MET A 1 61.02 -3.16 -80.38
CA MET A 1 62.44 -3.55 -80.20
C MET A 1 62.73 -3.59 -78.70
N GLN A 2 62.99 -4.78 -78.15
CA GLN A 2 64.28 -5.20 -77.54
C GLN A 2 64.68 -4.41 -76.27
N LYS A 3 65.02 -4.98 -75.10
CA LYS A 3 65.51 -6.30 -74.64
C LYS A 3 65.26 -6.38 -73.10
N ARG A 4 64.79 -7.48 -72.49
CA ARG A 4 65.55 -8.65 -71.90
C ARG A 4 66.79 -8.22 -71.09
N ARG A 5 67.14 -8.73 -69.89
CA ARG A 5 66.64 -9.61 -68.80
C ARG A 5 67.70 -9.46 -67.66
N PRO A 6 67.41 -9.79 -66.38
CA PRO A 6 68.16 -10.91 -65.76
C PRO A 6 67.32 -11.79 -64.79
N MET A 7 68.01 -12.75 -64.16
CA MET A 7 67.56 -14.01 -63.52
C MET A 7 67.27 -13.96 -61.99
N ARG A 8 66.39 -14.91 -61.55
CA ARG A 8 66.31 -15.77 -60.32
C ARG A 8 66.75 -15.17 -58.96
N HIS A 9 65.95 -15.18 -57.89
CA HIS A 9 65.36 -16.27 -57.06
C HIS A 9 64.23 -15.63 -56.18
N LEU A 10 63.18 -16.27 -55.60
CA LEU A 10 62.96 -17.57 -54.99
C LEU A 10 61.42 -17.82 -54.89
N ASN A 11 60.98 -19.06 -55.16
CA ASN A 11 59.78 -19.80 -54.67
C ASN A 11 58.36 -19.21 -54.81
N THR A 12 57.56 -19.62 -55.81
CA THR A 12 56.60 -20.78 -55.85
C THR A 12 55.39 -20.62 -54.92
N LEU A 13 54.12 -20.86 -55.28
CA LEU A 13 53.44 -21.34 -56.48
C LEU A 13 51.94 -21.02 -56.29
N ASN A 14 51.23 -20.65 -57.35
CA ASN A 14 49.77 -20.72 -57.40
C ASN A 14 49.33 -22.18 -57.47
N LEU A 15 48.40 -22.64 -56.62
CA LEU A 15 47.17 -23.34 -57.00
C LEU A 15 46.36 -23.72 -55.75
N ARG A 16 45.05 -23.45 -55.83
CA ARG A 16 43.89 -24.16 -55.28
C ARG A 16 44.14 -25.22 -54.18
N VAL A 17 43.48 -25.04 -53.03
CA VAL A 17 42.60 -26.00 -52.31
C VAL A 17 42.48 -25.62 -50.81
N ILE A 18 41.22 -25.47 -50.36
CA ILE A 18 40.62 -25.65 -49.01
C ILE A 18 41.31 -25.01 -47.79
N SER A 19 40.58 -24.13 -47.06
CA SER A 19 40.43 -24.22 -45.59
C SER A 19 39.41 -23.25 -44.99
N PHE A 20 38.40 -23.85 -44.33
CA PHE A 20 37.67 -23.42 -43.13
C PHE A 20 37.34 -21.93 -42.93
N VAL A 21 36.13 -21.55 -43.33
CA VAL A 21 35.38 -20.48 -42.66
C VAL A 21 34.61 -21.13 -41.50
N GLN A 22 35.06 -20.90 -40.27
CA GLN A 22 34.26 -21.20 -39.08
C GLN A 22 33.05 -20.27 -39.06
N LEU A 23 31.90 -20.80 -39.47
CA LEU A 23 30.60 -20.22 -39.17
C LEU A 23 30.38 -20.31 -37.64
N PHE A 24 30.53 -19.19 -36.93
CA PHE A 24 29.81 -19.03 -35.67
C PHE A 24 28.35 -18.70 -36.02
N PHE A 25 27.53 -19.74 -36.12
CA PHE A 25 26.08 -19.61 -35.95
C PHE A 25 25.84 -19.16 -34.50
N CYS A 26 25.83 -17.85 -34.28
CA CYS A 26 25.10 -17.31 -33.14
C CYS A 26 23.62 -17.43 -33.54
N LEU A 27 22.97 -18.49 -33.06
CA LEU A 27 21.51 -18.58 -33.01
C LEU A 27 21.01 -17.42 -32.14
N SER A 28 20.88 -16.24 -32.72
CA SER A 28 19.99 -15.21 -32.22
C SER A 28 18.59 -15.78 -32.39
N THR A 29 18.06 -16.34 -31.31
CA THR A 29 16.62 -16.55 -31.16
C THR A 29 15.97 -15.20 -31.40
N HIS A 30 15.44 -15.00 -32.60
CA HIS A 30 14.62 -13.85 -32.92
C HIS A 30 13.33 -14.02 -32.11
N ALA A 31 13.34 -13.50 -30.88
CA ALA A 31 12.13 -13.28 -30.13
C ALA A 31 11.27 -12.35 -30.99
N ASN A 32 10.08 -12.83 -31.37
CA ASN A 32 9.12 -12.06 -32.13
C ASN A 32 8.86 -10.72 -31.39
N PRO A 33 9.21 -9.55 -31.95
CA PRO A 33 9.12 -8.27 -31.23
C PRO A 33 7.67 -7.90 -30.84
N ALA A 34 6.66 -8.46 -31.51
CA ALA A 34 5.25 -8.34 -31.11
C ALA A 34 4.89 -9.15 -29.85
N ALA A 35 5.74 -10.09 -29.43
CA ALA A 35 5.44 -10.99 -28.32
C ALA A 35 5.70 -10.39 -26.92
N ASP A 36 6.29 -9.19 -26.79
CA ASP A 36 6.71 -8.63 -25.49
C ASP A 36 6.14 -7.23 -25.14
N PHE A 37 5.30 -6.63 -25.99
CA PHE A 37 4.58 -5.39 -25.67
C PHE A 37 3.38 -5.62 -24.74
N PRO A 38 2.95 -4.61 -23.95
CA PRO A 38 1.68 -4.69 -23.25
C PRO A 38 0.53 -4.88 -24.25
N ILE A 39 -0.50 -5.60 -23.82
CA ILE A 39 -1.77 -5.66 -24.54
C ILE A 39 -2.50 -4.36 -24.24
N VAL A 40 -2.88 -3.62 -25.28
CA VAL A 40 -3.62 -2.35 -25.16
C VAL A 40 -5.04 -2.51 -25.70
N ALA A 41 -5.93 -1.58 -25.31
CA ALA A 41 -7.28 -1.50 -25.84
C ALA A 41 -7.30 -1.42 -27.39
N GLU A 42 -8.37 -1.92 -28.02
CA GLU A 42 -8.43 -2.15 -29.47
C GLU A 42 -8.29 -0.88 -30.31
N ASP A 43 -8.67 0.28 -29.79
CA ASP A 43 -8.59 1.59 -30.42
C ASP A 43 -7.26 2.31 -30.17
N LEU A 44 -6.41 1.74 -29.32
CA LEU A 44 -5.08 2.25 -29.01
C LEU A 44 -3.99 1.48 -29.77
N LYS A 45 -2.82 2.12 -29.89
CA LYS A 45 -1.59 1.49 -30.33
C LYS A 45 -0.47 1.82 -29.36
N VAL A 46 0.49 0.91 -29.27
CA VAL A 46 1.69 1.03 -28.43
C VAL A 46 2.95 0.97 -29.28
N LYS A 47 3.93 1.79 -28.94
CA LYS A 47 5.32 1.66 -29.40
C LYS A 47 6.27 1.72 -28.22
N LEU A 48 7.47 1.20 -28.44
CA LEU A 48 8.58 1.32 -27.51
C LEU A 48 9.46 2.48 -27.93
N PHE A 49 9.64 3.46 -27.05
CA PHE A 49 10.54 4.58 -27.30
C PHE A 49 11.98 4.26 -26.91
N ALA A 50 12.18 3.59 -25.77
CA ALA A 50 13.54 3.28 -25.28
C ALA A 50 13.60 1.96 -24.52
N ARG A 51 14.77 1.30 -24.59
CA ARG A 51 15.13 0.05 -23.90
C ARG A 51 16.60 0.03 -23.53
N GLU A 52 17.10 -1.08 -22.97
CA GLU A 52 18.53 -1.29 -22.77
C GLU A 52 19.32 -1.13 -24.09
N PRO A 53 20.54 -0.56 -24.04
CA PRO A 53 21.25 -0.06 -22.86
C PRO A 53 20.86 1.37 -22.45
N LEU A 54 19.97 2.04 -23.19
CA LEU A 54 19.59 3.44 -22.96
C LEU A 54 18.83 3.63 -21.64
N VAL A 55 17.96 2.69 -21.26
CA VAL A 55 17.22 2.73 -19.99
C VAL A 55 17.30 1.40 -19.25
N ARG A 56 17.36 1.45 -17.91
CA ARG A 56 17.36 0.29 -16.99
C ARG A 56 16.71 0.70 -15.68
N ASN A 57 15.68 -0.01 -15.21
CA ASN A 57 14.88 0.39 -14.03
C ASN A 57 14.55 1.91 -14.00
N PRO A 58 13.87 2.46 -15.03
CA PRO A 58 13.41 3.84 -14.97
C PRO A 58 12.37 3.99 -13.86
N CYS A 59 12.58 4.90 -12.91
CA CYS A 59 11.70 5.08 -11.74
C CYS A 59 10.76 6.28 -11.88
N ALA A 60 11.23 7.35 -12.52
CA ALA A 60 10.46 8.56 -12.72
C ALA A 60 10.79 9.18 -14.08
N ILE A 61 9.79 9.80 -14.71
CA ILE A 61 9.92 10.49 -15.99
C ILE A 61 9.32 11.90 -15.89
N THR A 62 9.82 12.81 -16.72
CA THR A 62 9.20 14.12 -16.94
C THR A 62 9.68 14.67 -18.28
N PHE A 63 9.20 15.84 -18.68
CA PHE A 63 9.66 16.52 -19.90
C PHE A 63 10.37 17.83 -19.56
N ASP A 64 11.46 18.12 -20.28
CA ASP A 64 12.13 19.41 -20.17
C ASP A 64 11.39 20.53 -20.93
N ALA A 65 11.88 21.77 -20.82
CA ALA A 65 11.28 22.92 -21.50
C ALA A 65 11.28 22.82 -23.04
N LYS A 66 12.13 21.96 -23.62
CA LYS A 66 12.18 21.67 -25.07
C LYS A 66 11.23 20.52 -25.46
N GLY A 67 10.58 19.87 -24.49
CA GLY A 67 9.70 18.72 -24.70
C GLY A 67 10.45 17.39 -24.82
N ARG A 68 11.72 17.32 -24.42
CA ARG A 68 12.51 16.09 -24.46
C ARG A 68 12.24 15.26 -23.20
N LEU A 69 12.19 13.94 -23.34
CA LEU A 69 11.96 13.04 -22.22
C LEU A 69 13.19 12.97 -21.31
N CYS A 70 12.98 13.26 -20.03
CA CYS A 70 13.93 13.10 -18.95
C CYS A 70 13.57 11.84 -18.14
N VAL A 71 14.54 10.99 -17.86
CA VAL A 71 14.36 9.71 -17.17
C VAL A 71 15.30 9.62 -15.98
N GLY A 72 14.72 9.51 -14.79
CA GLY A 72 15.43 9.20 -13.55
C GLY A 72 15.56 7.69 -13.36
N MET A 73 16.78 7.19 -13.21
CA MET A 73 17.04 5.77 -13.06
C MET A 73 18.36 5.46 -12.36
N GLY A 74 18.49 4.24 -11.85
CA GLY A 74 19.76 3.72 -11.37
C GLY A 74 19.62 2.44 -10.54
N PRO A 75 20.70 2.03 -9.83
CA PRO A 75 20.76 0.74 -9.15
C PRO A 75 20.28 0.79 -7.70
N GLN A 76 19.81 1.93 -7.20
CA GLN A 76 19.63 2.13 -5.77
C GLN A 76 18.38 1.43 -5.21
N TYR A 77 17.32 1.29 -5.99
CA TYR A 77 16.13 0.59 -5.54
C TYR A 77 16.31 -0.94 -5.56
N ARG A 78 15.85 -1.74 -4.58
CA ARG A 78 15.25 -1.38 -3.27
C ARG A 78 16.24 -1.55 -2.11
N LYS A 79 17.40 -2.19 -2.31
CA LYS A 79 18.34 -2.54 -1.23
C LYS A 79 19.70 -1.87 -1.45
N PRO A 80 19.75 -0.53 -1.41
CA PRO A 80 21.01 0.17 -1.61
C PRO A 80 21.94 -0.11 -0.43
N LYS A 81 23.23 0.11 -0.68
CA LYS A 81 24.27 0.22 0.34
C LYS A 81 24.90 1.60 0.22
N PRO A 82 25.60 2.10 1.26
CA PRO A 82 26.29 3.39 1.17
C PRO A 82 27.17 3.56 -0.08
N ASP A 83 27.85 2.48 -0.50
CA ASP A 83 28.74 2.40 -1.66
C ASP A 83 28.05 2.07 -2.99
N THR A 84 26.74 1.80 -3.00
CA THR A 84 25.99 1.54 -4.25
C THR A 84 26.09 2.75 -5.18
N PRO A 85 26.37 2.63 -6.50
CA PRO A 85 26.45 3.79 -7.38
C PRO A 85 25.17 4.64 -7.33
N GLY A 86 25.30 5.97 -7.34
CA GLY A 86 24.15 6.86 -7.29
C GLY A 86 23.28 6.78 -8.55
N ASP A 87 22.00 7.11 -8.38
CA ASP A 87 21.07 7.28 -9.50
C ASP A 87 21.41 8.54 -10.33
N SER A 88 20.91 8.59 -11.56
CA SER A 88 21.14 9.69 -12.49
C SER A 88 19.87 10.05 -13.25
N VAL A 89 19.80 11.28 -13.74
CA VAL A 89 18.80 11.75 -14.70
C VAL A 89 19.42 11.84 -16.09
N TRP A 90 18.74 11.27 -17.06
CA TRP A 90 19.15 11.23 -18.46
C TRP A 90 18.11 11.87 -19.36
N ILE A 91 18.55 12.64 -20.35
CA ILE A 91 17.72 13.12 -21.45
C ILE A 91 17.85 12.11 -22.59
N LEU A 92 16.72 11.59 -23.07
CA LEU A 92 16.67 10.69 -24.22
C LEU A 92 16.46 11.48 -25.51
N LEU A 93 17.17 11.09 -26.57
CA LEU A 93 17.25 11.85 -27.81
C LEU A 93 16.97 10.92 -29.00
N ASP A 94 16.00 11.35 -29.81
CA ASP A 94 15.64 10.78 -31.11
C ASP A 94 16.22 11.76 -32.16
N ASP A 95 17.40 11.43 -32.68
CA ASP A 95 18.13 12.30 -33.62
C ASP A 95 17.58 12.16 -35.04
N ASN A 96 16.91 11.04 -35.35
CA ASN A 96 16.42 10.71 -36.69
C ASN A 96 14.90 10.96 -36.88
N ASN A 97 14.18 11.25 -35.80
CA ASN A 97 12.73 11.48 -35.69
C ASN A 97 11.85 10.28 -36.10
N ASP A 98 12.29 9.04 -35.85
CA ASP A 98 11.53 7.81 -36.12
C ASP A 98 10.57 7.42 -34.97
N GLY A 99 10.66 8.12 -33.84
CA GLY A 99 9.88 7.87 -32.63
C GLY A 99 10.51 6.85 -31.70
N GLU A 100 11.79 6.52 -31.86
CA GLU A 100 12.63 5.74 -30.94
C GLU A 100 13.86 6.56 -30.51
N ALA A 101 14.34 6.35 -29.28
CA ALA A 101 15.55 7.03 -28.81
C ALA A 101 16.81 6.39 -29.41
N ASP A 102 17.65 7.19 -30.06
CA ASP A 102 18.94 6.77 -30.61
C ASP A 102 20.04 6.79 -29.53
N ARG A 103 20.00 7.77 -28.63
CA ARG A 103 21.01 7.97 -27.58
C ARG A 103 20.45 8.64 -26.34
N ARG A 104 21.31 8.76 -25.32
CA ARG A 104 21.03 9.48 -24.07
C ARG A 104 22.16 10.44 -23.71
N LYS A 105 21.80 11.57 -23.09
CA LYS A 105 22.72 12.55 -22.51
C LYS A 105 22.49 12.62 -21.00
N ARG A 106 23.55 12.56 -20.19
CA ARG A 106 23.41 12.67 -18.73
C ARG A 106 23.19 14.13 -18.38
N PHE A 107 22.10 14.43 -17.68
CA PHE A 107 21.82 15.77 -17.20
C PHE A 107 22.33 15.94 -15.76
N ALA A 108 22.00 15.01 -14.85
CA ALA A 108 22.41 15.09 -13.45
C ALA A 108 22.72 13.69 -12.87
N THR A 109 23.53 13.63 -11.80
CA THR A 109 23.98 12.35 -11.21
C THR A 109 24.31 12.44 -9.73
N GLY A 110 24.42 11.29 -9.07
CA GLY A 110 24.91 11.18 -7.70
C GLY A 110 23.80 11.02 -6.66
N PHE A 111 22.55 10.86 -7.08
CA PHE A 111 21.40 10.82 -6.19
C PHE A 111 21.29 9.48 -5.43
N ASN A 112 20.63 9.47 -4.26
CA ASN A 112 20.45 8.24 -3.49
C ASN A 112 19.33 7.36 -4.05
N ASN A 113 18.08 7.81 -4.20
CA ASN A 113 17.09 7.02 -4.95
C ASN A 113 16.02 7.91 -5.59
N ILE A 114 16.02 8.05 -6.92
CA ILE A 114 15.08 8.95 -7.61
C ILE A 114 13.66 8.35 -7.61
N GLN A 115 12.69 9.16 -7.19
CA GLN A 115 11.30 8.76 -6.98
C GLN A 115 10.26 9.70 -7.57
N GLY A 116 10.66 10.92 -7.95
CA GLY A 116 9.80 11.91 -8.60
C GLY A 116 10.64 13.01 -9.24
N LEU A 117 10.13 13.57 -10.35
CA LEU A 117 10.79 14.60 -11.13
C LEU A 117 9.80 15.69 -11.51
N ALA A 118 10.22 16.96 -11.45
CA ALA A 118 9.42 18.08 -11.99
C ALA A 118 10.31 19.19 -12.54
N TRP A 119 10.00 19.66 -13.75
CA TRP A 119 10.78 20.70 -14.43
C TRP A 119 10.07 22.08 -14.35
N LYS A 120 10.80 23.14 -13.99
CA LYS A 120 10.34 24.54 -14.03
C LYS A 120 11.51 25.50 -14.21
N GLU A 121 11.37 26.49 -15.09
CA GLU A 121 12.32 27.60 -15.29
C GLU A 121 13.79 27.18 -15.47
N GLY A 122 14.04 26.10 -16.22
CA GLY A 122 15.41 25.59 -16.44
C GLY A 122 16.00 24.80 -15.26
N ALA A 123 15.25 24.62 -14.18
CA ALA A 123 15.61 23.81 -13.04
C ALA A 123 14.82 22.49 -13.02
N LEU A 124 15.49 21.41 -12.62
CA LEU A 124 14.87 20.12 -12.38
C LEU A 124 14.82 19.86 -10.87
N TRP A 125 13.63 19.60 -10.36
CA TRP A 125 13.39 19.13 -9.01
C TRP A 125 13.43 17.61 -9.00
N VAL A 126 14.23 17.06 -8.10
CA VAL A 126 14.49 15.63 -7.98
C VAL A 126 14.16 15.20 -6.56
N ALA A 127 13.05 14.48 -6.39
CA ALA A 127 12.78 13.75 -5.16
C ALA A 127 13.69 12.53 -5.13
N ASN A 128 14.69 12.54 -4.24
CA ASN A 128 15.70 11.51 -4.14
C ASN A 128 15.91 11.05 -2.69
N ALA A 129 15.08 10.11 -2.21
CA ALA A 129 15.01 9.71 -0.80
C ALA A 129 16.41 9.54 -0.16
N PRO A 130 16.73 10.21 0.97
CA PRO A 130 15.85 11.02 1.84
C PRO A 130 15.82 12.52 1.48
N ASP A 131 16.29 12.93 0.31
CA ASP A 131 16.49 14.34 -0.05
C ASP A 131 15.46 14.84 -1.10
N LEU A 132 15.26 16.16 -1.13
CA LEU A 132 14.67 16.87 -2.27
C LEU A 132 15.72 17.86 -2.79
N THR A 133 16.17 17.64 -4.02
CA THR A 133 17.28 18.39 -4.63
C THR A 133 16.83 19.09 -5.89
N VAL A 134 17.19 20.36 -6.04
CA VAL A 134 17.03 21.13 -7.28
C VAL A 134 18.36 21.15 -8.01
N VAL A 135 18.36 20.83 -9.29
CA VAL A 135 19.56 20.90 -10.13
C VAL A 135 19.35 21.85 -11.30
N ARG A 136 20.39 22.61 -11.65
CA ARG A 136 20.38 23.61 -12.73
C ARG A 136 21.62 23.46 -13.59
N ASP A 137 21.45 23.82 -14.86
CA ASP A 137 22.52 24.08 -15.81
C ASP A 137 22.68 25.60 -15.90
N THR A 138 23.81 26.13 -15.43
CA THR A 138 24.08 27.58 -15.40
C THR A 138 24.95 28.08 -16.56
N ASP A 139 25.55 27.19 -17.34
CA ASP A 139 26.44 27.53 -18.46
C ASP A 139 25.88 27.20 -19.86
N GLY A 140 24.77 26.48 -19.92
CA GLY A 140 24.02 26.15 -21.14
C GLY A 140 24.54 24.91 -21.88
N ASP A 141 25.41 24.11 -21.28
CA ASP A 141 25.93 22.88 -21.88
C ASP A 141 24.96 21.67 -21.79
N GLU A 142 23.79 21.87 -21.16
CA GLU A 142 22.76 20.90 -20.81
C GLU A 142 23.27 19.77 -19.88
N ILE A 143 24.16 20.11 -18.97
CA ILE A 143 24.61 19.31 -17.83
C ILE A 143 24.42 20.16 -16.58
N ALA A 144 23.82 19.58 -15.54
CA ALA A 144 23.65 20.30 -14.31
C ALA A 144 24.98 20.49 -13.57
N ASP A 145 25.27 21.74 -13.20
CA ASP A 145 26.48 22.20 -12.50
C ASP A 145 26.18 22.75 -11.09
N GLU A 146 24.94 23.17 -10.82
CA GLU A 146 24.45 23.60 -9.50
C GLU A 146 23.45 22.60 -8.92
N TYR A 147 23.65 22.19 -7.66
CA TYR A 147 22.80 21.25 -6.91
C TYR A 147 22.41 21.89 -5.58
N LEU A 148 21.12 22.17 -5.39
CA LEU A 148 20.57 22.77 -4.17
C LEU A 148 19.74 21.72 -3.44
N ARG A 149 20.26 21.16 -2.35
CA ARG A 149 19.48 20.29 -1.46
C ARG A 149 18.54 21.16 -0.64
N ILE A 150 17.28 21.24 -1.07
CA ILE A 150 16.24 22.06 -0.46
C ILE A 150 15.81 21.45 0.87
N PHE A 151 15.50 20.16 0.86
CA PHE A 151 15.12 19.40 2.06
C PHE A 151 15.94 18.12 2.17
N THR A 152 16.08 17.65 3.39
CA THR A 152 16.77 16.40 3.72
C THR A 152 16.02 15.66 4.81
N ASP A 153 16.46 14.43 5.07
CA ASP A 153 15.91 13.56 6.12
C ASP A 153 14.43 13.23 5.95
N LEU A 154 13.99 13.12 4.70
CA LEU A 154 12.60 12.86 4.34
C LEU A 154 12.22 11.38 4.40
N GLY A 155 12.82 10.60 5.31
CA GLY A 155 12.56 9.16 5.42
C GLY A 155 13.25 8.30 4.39
N ASN A 156 13.04 6.99 4.49
CA ASN A 156 13.73 6.01 3.65
C ASN A 156 13.11 5.95 2.23
N LEU A 157 13.63 5.08 1.37
CA LEU A 157 13.13 4.91 -0.01
C LEU A 157 11.77 4.18 -0.09
N GLU A 158 11.26 3.67 1.02
CA GLU A 158 9.92 3.12 1.13
C GLU A 158 8.99 4.23 1.65
N HIS A 159 7.82 4.37 1.03
CA HIS A 159 6.86 5.42 1.40
C HIS A 159 7.50 6.82 1.40
N GLY A 160 8.37 7.04 0.42
CA GLY A 160 9.21 8.23 0.28
C GLY A 160 8.44 9.44 -0.25
N LEU A 161 9.20 10.46 -0.65
CA LEU A 161 8.68 11.64 -1.33
C LEU A 161 8.55 11.33 -2.82
N HIS A 162 7.38 11.56 -3.40
CA HIS A 162 7.11 11.26 -4.79
C HIS A 162 6.46 12.44 -5.53
N GLY A 163 5.16 12.34 -5.91
CA GLY A 163 4.46 13.13 -6.92
C GLY A 163 4.67 14.64 -6.89
N LEU A 164 5.69 15.12 -7.58
CA LEU A 164 6.07 16.53 -7.68
C LEU A 164 5.26 17.23 -8.78
N ASN A 165 4.47 18.25 -8.43
CA ASN A 165 3.60 18.94 -9.38
C ASN A 165 3.63 20.45 -9.20
N TRP A 166 3.96 21.19 -10.27
CA TRP A 166 3.79 22.64 -10.32
C TRP A 166 2.34 23.00 -10.63
N ALA A 167 1.71 23.72 -9.71
CA ALA A 167 0.29 24.04 -9.77
C ALA A 167 0.02 25.46 -10.31
N PRO A 168 -1.23 25.76 -10.73
CA PRO A 168 -1.61 27.09 -11.22
C PRO A 168 -1.32 28.23 -10.24
N ASP A 169 -1.43 27.96 -8.94
CA ASP A 169 -1.11 28.90 -7.85
C ASP A 169 0.39 29.22 -7.72
N GLY A 170 1.26 28.59 -8.52
CA GLY A 170 2.71 28.80 -8.53
C GLY A 170 3.48 27.98 -7.51
N LYS A 171 2.81 27.13 -6.74
CA LYS A 171 3.43 26.29 -5.71
C LYS A 171 3.82 24.92 -6.26
N LEU A 172 4.83 24.32 -5.64
CA LEU A 172 5.19 22.92 -5.83
C LEU A 172 4.42 22.07 -4.82
N TYR A 173 3.59 21.17 -5.32
CA TYR A 173 2.90 20.16 -4.52
C TYR A 173 3.69 18.85 -4.55
N MET A 174 3.64 18.11 -3.44
CA MET A 174 4.36 16.86 -3.28
C MET A 174 3.59 15.88 -2.42
N SER A 175 3.59 14.59 -2.81
CA SER A 175 3.09 13.50 -1.97
C SER A 175 4.22 12.88 -1.15
N LYS A 176 3.95 12.62 0.14
CA LYS A 176 4.90 11.99 1.05
C LYS A 176 4.24 10.91 1.89
N GLY A 177 4.81 9.71 1.89
CA GLY A 177 4.37 8.62 2.75
C GLY A 177 4.81 8.74 4.21
N ASN A 178 4.45 7.74 5.00
CA ASN A 178 4.64 7.76 6.45
C ASN A 178 6.05 7.34 6.92
N SER A 179 7.02 7.08 6.03
CA SER A 179 8.41 6.87 6.47
C SER A 179 9.00 8.17 7.04
N LYS A 180 9.68 8.08 8.18
CA LYS A 180 10.22 9.25 8.91
C LYS A 180 11.73 9.36 8.75
N GLY A 181 12.27 10.57 8.91
CA GLY A 181 13.71 10.79 9.00
C GLY A 181 14.37 10.27 10.28
N LEU A 182 15.69 10.10 10.22
CA LEU A 182 16.53 9.67 11.36
C LEU A 182 16.72 10.78 12.41
N THR A 183 16.57 12.04 12.02
CA THR A 183 16.76 13.24 12.86
C THR A 183 18.14 13.26 13.54
N ILE A 184 19.21 13.38 12.73
CA ILE A 184 20.60 13.44 13.22
C ILE A 184 21.04 14.90 13.31
N LEU A 185 21.10 15.43 14.53
CA LEU A 185 21.45 16.83 14.79
C LEU A 185 22.97 17.10 14.66
N PRO A 186 23.37 18.30 14.18
CA PRO A 186 22.53 19.35 13.60
C PRO A 186 22.28 19.17 12.09
N ASP A 187 22.94 18.20 11.45
CA ASP A 187 23.15 18.20 9.99
C ASP A 187 22.04 17.59 9.14
N ARG A 188 21.20 16.73 9.72
CA ARG A 188 20.18 15.96 9.01
C ARG A 188 18.86 16.03 9.78
N VAL A 189 18.09 17.06 9.45
CA VAL A 189 16.81 17.36 10.08
C VAL A 189 15.80 17.72 8.99
N ALA A 190 14.62 17.11 9.04
CA ALA A 190 13.53 17.45 8.14
C ALA A 190 12.86 18.77 8.56
N PRO A 191 12.29 19.54 7.60
CA PRO A 191 11.43 20.68 7.91
C PRO A 191 10.31 20.32 8.89
N ARG A 192 9.83 21.29 9.67
CA ARG A 192 8.83 21.06 10.73
C ARG A 192 7.56 20.37 10.22
N ALA A 193 7.04 20.80 9.07
CA ALA A 193 5.82 20.22 8.50
C ALA A 193 5.94 18.70 8.29
N PHE A 194 7.07 18.24 7.77
CA PHE A 194 7.35 16.80 7.61
C PHE A 194 7.42 16.08 8.96
N ARG A 195 8.17 16.64 9.93
CA ARG A 195 8.28 16.07 11.28
C ARG A 195 6.92 15.96 11.97
N GLU A 196 6.06 16.95 11.77
CA GLU A 196 4.71 16.98 12.32
C GLU A 196 3.84 15.84 11.78
N LEU A 197 3.87 15.56 10.47
CA LEU A 197 3.18 14.40 9.87
C LEU A 197 3.61 13.08 10.52
N TRP A 198 4.90 12.95 10.81
CA TRP A 198 5.46 11.72 11.37
C TRP A 198 5.35 11.62 12.89
N GLY A 199 4.88 12.67 13.58
CA GLY A 199 4.87 12.73 15.04
C GLY A 199 6.27 12.85 15.66
N VAL A 200 7.26 13.32 14.90
CA VAL A 200 8.66 13.44 15.33
C VAL A 200 8.87 14.78 16.05
N LYS A 201 9.36 14.73 17.28
CA LYS A 201 9.76 15.92 18.05
C LYS A 201 11.27 16.13 17.94
N ALA A 202 11.69 17.34 17.55
CA ALA A 202 13.10 17.74 17.51
C ALA A 202 13.23 19.17 18.09
N PRO A 203 13.35 19.31 19.43
CA PRO A 203 13.47 20.62 20.07
C PRO A 203 14.70 21.39 19.57
N ASN A 204 14.64 22.72 19.58
CA ASN A 204 15.74 23.62 19.18
C ASN A 204 16.24 23.47 17.74
N THR A 205 15.44 22.89 16.85
CA THR A 205 15.74 22.81 15.41
C THR A 205 14.96 23.86 14.63
N PRO A 206 15.49 24.39 13.51
CA PRO A 206 14.76 25.34 12.68
C PRO A 206 13.54 24.68 12.04
N ASP A 207 12.47 25.46 11.87
CA ASP A 207 11.27 25.01 11.14
C ASP A 207 11.61 24.75 9.66
N PHE A 208 12.56 25.52 9.13
CA PHE A 208 13.10 25.41 7.77
C PHE A 208 14.62 25.29 7.83
N PRO A 209 15.16 24.06 7.82
CA PRO A 209 16.60 23.82 7.69
C PRO A 209 17.18 24.53 6.46
N LYS A 210 18.42 25.01 6.56
CA LYS A 210 19.06 25.75 5.46
C LYS A 210 19.36 24.83 4.28
N THR A 211 19.09 25.33 3.08
CA THR A 211 19.52 24.71 1.82
C THR A 211 21.04 24.55 1.80
N LYS A 212 21.51 23.37 1.36
CA LYS A 212 22.93 23.09 1.12
C LYS A 212 23.22 23.08 -0.37
N THR A 213 24.27 23.77 -0.80
CA THR A 213 24.68 23.88 -2.22
C THR A 213 25.86 22.96 -2.50
N PHE A 214 25.79 22.29 -3.64
CA PHE A 214 26.77 21.37 -4.18
C PHE A 214 26.92 21.59 -5.68
N ASN A 215 27.86 20.87 -6.28
CA ASN A 215 27.96 20.63 -7.71
C ASN A 215 28.02 19.11 -7.95
N ALA A 216 28.06 18.70 -9.22
CA ALA A 216 28.09 17.28 -9.58
C ALA A 216 29.27 16.49 -9.00
N SER A 217 30.41 17.14 -8.72
CA SER A 217 31.63 16.49 -8.23
C SER A 217 31.67 16.27 -6.72
N ASN A 218 30.94 17.08 -5.95
CA ASN A 218 30.94 17.04 -4.48
C ASN A 218 29.57 16.73 -3.88
N TYR A 219 28.59 16.34 -4.69
CA TYR A 219 27.27 15.97 -4.18
C TYR A 219 27.34 14.73 -3.28
N GLU A 220 27.06 14.92 -1.99
CA GLU A 220 27.11 13.86 -0.97
C GLU A 220 25.72 13.27 -0.73
N LYS A 221 25.37 12.16 -1.38
CA LYS A 221 24.07 11.52 -1.18
C LYS A 221 23.89 11.05 0.27
N ASN A 222 22.71 11.27 0.84
CA ASN A 222 22.36 10.71 2.13
C ASN A 222 21.84 9.28 2.00
N TYR A 223 22.32 8.38 2.84
CA TYR A 223 21.83 7.00 2.92
C TYR A 223 20.82 6.82 4.06
N HIS A 224 19.79 6.01 3.82
CA HIS A 224 18.83 5.57 4.82
C HIS A 224 18.47 4.10 4.54
N ASP A 225 18.65 3.22 5.53
CA ASP A 225 18.25 1.82 5.44
C ASP A 225 16.73 1.68 5.25
N PRO A 226 16.24 0.94 4.23
CA PRO A 226 14.81 0.69 4.01
C PRO A 226 14.13 -0.05 5.17
N SER A 227 14.89 -0.78 5.98
CA SER A 227 14.36 -1.58 7.09
C SER A 227 14.04 -0.74 8.34
N ASP A 228 14.38 0.55 8.34
CA ASP A 228 14.25 1.43 9.50
C ASP A 228 13.09 2.44 9.36
N ASP A 229 12.61 2.98 10.49
CA ASP A 229 11.92 4.28 10.58
C ASP A 229 10.53 4.51 9.92
N TRP A 230 9.49 4.02 10.60
CA TRP A 230 8.08 4.33 10.34
C TRP A 230 7.56 5.47 11.24
N GLY A 231 6.94 6.49 10.64
CA GLY A 231 6.25 7.60 11.28
C GLY A 231 4.73 7.42 11.37
N LEU A 232 4.06 8.41 11.98
CA LEU A 232 2.62 8.39 12.24
C LEU A 232 1.76 8.37 10.96
N THR A 233 1.90 9.37 10.09
CA THR A 233 1.17 9.48 8.83
C THR A 233 2.01 10.13 7.74
N GLY A 234 1.67 9.88 6.47
CA GLY A 234 2.03 10.69 5.32
C GLY A 234 1.07 11.86 5.10
N GLY A 235 1.33 12.63 4.04
CA GLY A 235 0.60 13.85 3.70
C GLY A 235 0.85 14.31 2.27
N ILE A 236 -0.02 15.22 1.81
CA ILE A 236 0.26 16.09 0.65
C ILE A 236 0.74 17.42 1.21
N LEU A 237 1.87 17.92 0.72
CA LEU A 237 2.45 19.19 1.11
C LEU A 237 2.59 20.11 -0.09
N ARG A 238 2.72 21.41 0.15
CA ARG A 238 3.09 22.39 -0.88
C ARG A 238 4.10 23.40 -0.37
N CYS A 239 4.94 23.93 -1.23
CA CYS A 239 5.88 25.03 -0.92
C CYS A 239 6.07 25.97 -2.11
N ASP A 240 6.72 27.11 -1.86
CA ASP A 240 7.15 28.03 -2.90
C ASP A 240 8.37 27.49 -3.65
N ALA A 241 8.74 28.14 -4.75
CA ALA A 241 9.82 27.68 -5.63
C ALA A 241 11.24 27.75 -5.05
N ASP A 242 11.40 28.22 -3.81
CA ASP A 242 12.65 28.14 -3.05
C ASP A 242 12.56 27.18 -1.84
N GLY A 243 11.44 26.46 -1.70
CA GLY A 243 11.16 25.57 -0.58
C GLY A 243 10.61 26.26 0.67
N LYS A 244 10.44 27.59 0.68
CA LYS A 244 9.80 28.30 1.79
C LYS A 244 8.29 28.08 1.81
N ASN A 245 7.66 28.51 2.91
CA ASN A 245 6.22 28.42 3.14
C ASN A 245 5.70 26.99 2.90
N LEU A 246 6.44 26.01 3.41
CA LEU A 246 6.05 24.60 3.36
C LEU A 246 4.84 24.38 4.27
N GLU A 247 3.74 23.96 3.66
CA GLU A 247 2.45 23.77 4.29
C GLU A 247 1.97 22.33 4.10
N ILE A 248 1.25 21.82 5.11
CA ILE A 248 0.56 20.54 5.01
C ILE A 248 -0.82 20.82 4.42
N VAL A 249 -1.09 20.29 3.23
CA VAL A 249 -2.39 20.40 2.58
C VAL A 249 -3.35 19.36 3.15
N SER A 250 -2.90 18.11 3.27
CA SER A 250 -3.72 17.02 3.81
C SER A 250 -2.88 15.96 4.50
N ARG A 251 -3.53 15.15 5.33
CA ARG A 251 -2.94 14.12 6.19
C ARG A 251 -3.65 12.78 5.99
N GLY A 252 -3.18 11.76 6.68
CA GLY A 252 -3.89 10.49 6.76
C GLY A 252 -3.53 9.49 5.67
N PHE A 253 -2.29 9.54 5.19
CA PHE A 253 -1.79 8.68 4.12
C PHE A 253 -0.76 7.66 4.61
N ARG A 254 -0.63 6.52 3.92
CA ARG A 254 0.41 5.53 4.19
C ARG A 254 1.56 5.69 3.21
N ASN A 255 1.29 5.49 1.93
CA ASN A 255 2.20 5.60 0.81
C ASN A 255 1.48 6.20 -0.40
N PRO A 256 1.21 7.52 -0.41
CA PRO A 256 0.62 8.21 -1.55
C PRO A 256 1.67 8.30 -2.66
N TRP A 257 1.76 7.28 -3.51
CA TRP A 257 2.85 7.12 -4.49
C TRP A 257 2.87 8.26 -5.49
N ASP A 258 1.73 8.70 -6.00
CA ASP A 258 1.71 9.82 -6.94
C ASP A 258 0.40 10.59 -6.89
N ILE A 259 0.46 11.84 -7.35
CA ILE A 259 -0.65 12.78 -7.42
C ILE A 259 -0.61 13.56 -8.74
N CYS A 260 -1.77 13.97 -9.23
CA CYS A 260 -1.90 14.97 -10.27
C CYS A 260 -3.17 15.80 -10.01
N PHE A 261 -3.42 16.80 -10.86
CA PHE A 261 -4.68 17.55 -10.83
C PHE A 261 -5.28 17.67 -12.22
N ASP A 262 -6.60 17.80 -12.28
CA ASP A 262 -7.31 18.01 -13.55
C ASP A 262 -7.26 19.48 -14.03
N ASP A 263 -7.80 19.70 -15.23
CA ASP A 263 -7.91 21.03 -15.84
C ASP A 263 -8.68 22.07 -15.01
N THR A 264 -9.40 21.66 -13.96
CA THR A 264 -10.15 22.53 -13.01
C THR A 264 -9.47 22.65 -11.64
N PHE A 265 -8.20 22.23 -11.54
CA PHE A 265 -7.38 22.23 -10.33
C PHE A 265 -7.97 21.37 -9.19
N ILE A 266 -8.52 20.20 -9.53
CA ILE A 266 -8.92 19.16 -8.57
C ILE A 266 -7.84 18.09 -8.49
N TRP A 267 -7.30 17.85 -7.30
CA TRP A 267 -6.29 16.83 -7.04
C TRP A 267 -6.85 15.41 -7.08
N PHE A 268 -6.04 14.48 -7.56
CA PHE A 268 -6.32 13.05 -7.56
C PHE A 268 -5.01 12.28 -7.34
N GLY A 269 -5.08 11.13 -6.65
CA GLY A 269 -3.93 10.27 -6.43
C GLY A 269 -4.29 8.88 -5.92
N THR A 270 -3.26 8.06 -5.75
CA THR A 270 -3.36 6.69 -5.20
C THR A 270 -2.55 6.58 -3.92
N ASP A 271 -3.07 5.86 -2.92
CA ASP A 271 -2.38 5.59 -1.66
C ASP A 271 -2.39 4.09 -1.35
N ASN A 272 -1.20 3.52 -1.21
CA ASN A 272 -1.03 2.07 -1.19
C ASN A 272 -1.09 1.52 0.23
N ASP A 273 -1.93 0.52 0.46
CA ASP A 273 -2.16 -0.14 1.74
C ASP A 273 -1.86 -1.64 1.69
N GLN A 274 -1.53 -2.22 2.85
CA GLN A 274 -1.24 -3.65 3.00
C GLN A 274 -2.40 -4.44 3.62
N SER A 275 -3.50 -3.79 4.00
CA SER A 275 -4.56 -4.41 4.81
C SER A 275 -5.94 -4.37 4.14
N GLN A 276 -6.56 -3.19 4.03
CA GLN A 276 -7.93 -2.98 3.59
C GLN A 276 -8.03 -2.72 2.08
N GLY A 277 -6.87 -2.62 1.40
CA GLY A 277 -6.73 -2.32 -0.02
C GLY A 277 -6.34 -0.87 -0.28
N ASP A 278 -5.68 -0.62 -1.41
CA ASP A 278 -5.26 0.69 -1.88
C ASP A 278 -6.45 1.64 -2.07
N LYS A 279 -6.17 2.92 -1.94
CA LYS A 279 -7.16 4.01 -2.00
C LYS A 279 -6.94 4.90 -3.19
N LEU A 280 -8.04 5.30 -3.83
CA LEU A 280 -8.09 6.47 -4.70
C LEU A 280 -8.57 7.67 -3.89
N PHE A 281 -7.92 8.83 -3.98
CA PHE A 281 -8.30 9.99 -3.19
C PHE A 281 -8.30 11.29 -4.01
N SER A 282 -9.09 12.26 -3.55
CA SER A 282 -9.12 13.63 -4.05
C SER A 282 -8.75 14.57 -2.91
N SER A 283 -7.51 15.05 -2.89
CA SER A 283 -6.99 15.86 -1.79
C SER A 283 -7.53 17.30 -1.80
N PHE A 284 -7.71 17.88 -0.62
CA PHE A 284 -8.04 19.29 -0.40
C PHE A 284 -7.50 19.77 0.95
N SER A 285 -7.41 21.10 1.12
CA SER A 285 -6.84 21.72 2.32
C SER A 285 -7.56 21.29 3.60
N GLY A 286 -6.81 20.74 4.55
CA GLY A 286 -7.32 20.27 5.84
C GLY A 286 -7.88 18.84 5.88
N ALA A 287 -7.86 18.10 4.76
CA ALA A 287 -8.36 16.73 4.72
C ALA A 287 -7.48 15.74 5.52
N HIS A 288 -8.11 14.76 6.16
CA HIS A 288 -7.44 13.63 6.80
C HIS A 288 -8.02 12.30 6.29
N PHE A 289 -7.23 11.51 5.55
CA PHE A 289 -7.69 10.28 4.88
C PHE A 289 -7.65 9.01 5.72
N GLY A 290 -7.32 9.12 7.01
CA GLY A 290 -7.58 8.08 8.01
C GLY A 290 -6.34 7.36 8.52
N TRP A 291 -5.27 7.22 7.74
CA TRP A 291 -4.04 6.57 8.24
C TRP A 291 -3.42 7.34 9.40
N GLY A 292 -3.06 6.65 10.48
CA GLY A 292 -2.46 7.31 11.65
C GLY A 292 -3.37 8.33 12.35
N HIS A 293 -4.68 8.35 12.06
CA HIS A 293 -5.62 9.28 12.70
C HIS A 293 -5.62 9.08 14.23
N ALA A 294 -5.56 10.19 14.97
CA ALA A 294 -5.26 10.16 16.40
C ALA A 294 -6.33 9.46 17.27
N TRP A 295 -7.58 9.42 16.83
CA TRP A 295 -8.70 8.91 17.62
C TRP A 295 -9.77 8.16 16.82
N SER A 296 -9.83 8.32 15.49
CA SER A 296 -10.81 7.64 14.65
C SER A 296 -10.26 7.27 13.28
N TYR A 297 -9.85 6.01 13.15
CA TYR A 297 -9.38 5.44 11.88
C TYR A 297 -10.57 4.84 11.11
N ASP A 298 -10.77 5.29 9.88
CA ASP A 298 -11.52 4.56 8.86
C ASP A 298 -10.83 4.77 7.53
N TRP A 299 -10.39 3.69 6.92
CA TRP A 299 -9.64 3.78 5.68
C TRP A 299 -10.53 4.19 4.51
N LYS A 300 -11.80 3.80 4.46
CA LYS A 300 -12.65 4.12 3.31
C LYS A 300 -13.23 5.53 3.41
N GLY A 301 -13.67 5.94 4.60
CA GLY A 301 -14.13 7.28 4.94
C GLY A 301 -15.55 7.67 4.46
N ASP A 302 -16.19 6.87 3.60
CA ASP A 302 -17.50 7.18 2.97
C ASP A 302 -18.54 7.74 3.97
N ASP A 303 -18.94 6.93 4.95
CA ASP A 303 -19.91 7.30 5.98
C ASP A 303 -19.24 7.64 7.33
N HIS A 304 -17.94 7.96 7.30
CA HIS A 304 -17.15 8.20 8.50
C HIS A 304 -16.78 9.67 8.68
N LEU A 305 -17.63 10.40 9.41
CA LEU A 305 -17.52 11.86 9.58
C LEU A 305 -16.13 12.41 9.99
N PRO A 306 -15.33 11.75 10.84
CA PRO A 306 -13.98 12.22 11.22
C PRO A 306 -12.95 12.23 10.08
N THR A 307 -13.08 11.38 9.05
CA THR A 307 -12.12 11.29 7.96
C THR A 307 -12.68 11.83 6.64
N ALA A 308 -11.80 12.22 5.72
CA ALA A 308 -12.19 12.49 4.34
C ALA A 308 -12.48 11.15 3.62
N PRO A 309 -13.52 11.08 2.78
CA PRO A 309 -13.88 9.86 2.09
C PRO A 309 -12.96 9.55 0.90
N SER A 310 -12.89 8.27 0.55
CA SER A 310 -12.26 7.77 -0.68
C SER A 310 -12.96 8.32 -1.93
N SER A 311 -12.20 8.49 -3.01
CA SER A 311 -12.73 8.89 -4.32
C SER A 311 -13.08 7.70 -5.21
N GLY A 312 -12.96 6.47 -4.71
CA GLY A 312 -13.33 5.26 -5.42
C GLY A 312 -13.44 4.04 -4.50
N PRO A 313 -13.76 2.85 -5.04
CA PRO A 313 -13.63 1.62 -4.28
C PRO A 313 -12.17 1.40 -3.86
N LEU A 314 -11.97 0.78 -2.70
CA LEU A 314 -10.67 0.25 -2.34
C LEU A 314 -10.32 -0.89 -3.30
N PHE A 315 -9.04 -1.06 -3.62
CA PHE A 315 -8.59 -2.09 -4.56
C PHE A 315 -7.31 -2.78 -4.08
N GLU A 316 -7.17 -4.08 -4.34
CA GLU A 316 -5.94 -4.80 -4.01
C GLU A 316 -4.89 -4.57 -5.09
N GLY A 317 -3.90 -3.73 -4.90
CA GLY A 317 -2.96 -3.40 -5.99
C GLY A 317 -1.67 -2.80 -5.49
N SER A 318 -1.01 -2.08 -6.38
CA SER A 318 -0.05 -1.06 -5.99
C SER A 318 -0.20 0.11 -6.95
N GLY A 319 -1.03 1.08 -6.58
CA GLY A 319 -1.11 2.35 -7.31
C GLY A 319 0.27 2.97 -7.53
N THR A 320 0.60 3.25 -8.78
CA THR A 320 1.78 4.02 -9.19
C THR A 320 1.34 5.06 -10.22
N GLY A 321 2.25 5.97 -10.62
CA GLY A 321 2.08 6.99 -11.67
C GLY A 321 0.67 7.42 -12.04
N VAL A 322 0.30 8.69 -11.83
CA VAL A 322 -1.04 9.19 -12.14
C VAL A 322 -1.02 10.47 -12.98
N ILE A 323 -1.88 10.55 -14.00
CA ILE A 323 -1.97 11.71 -14.87
C ILE A 323 -3.41 12.02 -15.29
N HIS A 324 -3.71 13.30 -15.50
CA HIS A 324 -4.98 13.72 -16.10
C HIS A 324 -4.87 13.75 -17.63
N LEU A 325 -5.81 13.09 -18.30
CA LEU A 325 -5.88 13.08 -19.75
C LEU A 325 -7.11 13.85 -20.23
N ASN A 326 -6.86 14.93 -20.96
CA ASN A 326 -7.88 15.67 -21.69
C ASN A 326 -7.26 16.27 -22.97
N HIS A 327 -7.31 15.50 -24.05
CA HIS A 327 -6.76 15.89 -25.34
C HIS A 327 -7.78 15.62 -26.44
N SER A 328 -7.99 16.58 -27.34
CA SER A 328 -9.08 16.58 -28.33
C SER A 328 -8.97 15.48 -29.39
N GLU A 329 -7.77 14.95 -29.64
CA GLU A 329 -7.55 13.84 -30.58
C GLU A 329 -7.79 12.46 -29.95
N TRP A 330 -7.95 12.37 -28.63
CA TRP A 330 -8.31 11.11 -27.99
C TRP A 330 -9.81 10.80 -28.15
N PRO A 331 -10.25 9.54 -28.16
CA PRO A 331 -11.67 9.21 -28.14
C PRO A 331 -12.35 9.75 -26.88
N GLN A 332 -13.66 10.01 -26.96
CA GLN A 332 -14.40 10.70 -25.90
C GLN A 332 -14.28 10.02 -24.53
N ASP A 333 -14.23 8.70 -24.49
CA ASP A 333 -14.11 7.89 -23.26
C ASP A 333 -12.78 8.10 -22.50
N TYR A 334 -11.77 8.67 -23.17
CA TYR A 334 -10.45 8.99 -22.61
C TYR A 334 -10.26 10.49 -22.35
N ARG A 335 -11.30 11.31 -22.56
CA ARG A 335 -11.21 12.76 -22.33
C ARG A 335 -11.73 13.11 -20.95
N ASN A 336 -11.04 14.02 -20.29
CA ASN A 336 -11.37 14.52 -18.96
C ASN A 336 -11.42 13.41 -17.89
N VAL A 337 -10.50 12.46 -17.99
CA VAL A 337 -10.35 11.31 -17.08
C VAL A 337 -8.99 11.36 -16.37
N PHE A 338 -8.88 10.64 -15.27
CA PHE A 338 -7.57 10.33 -14.69
C PHE A 338 -7.11 8.96 -15.17
N ILE A 339 -5.81 8.80 -15.38
CA ILE A 339 -5.18 7.52 -15.72
C ILE A 339 -4.15 7.23 -14.65
N TYR A 340 -4.16 6.01 -14.12
CA TYR A 340 -3.20 5.58 -13.13
C TYR A 340 -2.66 4.18 -13.43
N ASN A 341 -1.47 3.90 -12.95
CA ASN A 341 -0.85 2.59 -13.07
C ASN A 341 -1.13 1.74 -11.82
N ASP A 342 -1.22 0.43 -11.99
CA ASP A 342 -1.19 -0.57 -10.93
C ASP A 342 0.02 -1.48 -11.18
N TRP A 343 1.07 -1.30 -10.40
CA TRP A 343 2.32 -2.03 -10.55
C TRP A 343 2.20 -3.51 -10.16
N LEU A 344 1.34 -3.84 -9.19
CA LEU A 344 1.17 -5.23 -8.72
C LEU A 344 0.39 -6.05 -9.74
N ARG A 345 -0.71 -5.48 -10.27
CA ARG A 345 -1.49 -6.10 -11.35
C ARG A 345 -0.85 -5.94 -12.73
N ARG A 346 0.05 -4.97 -12.87
CA ARG A 346 0.78 -4.67 -14.12
C ARG A 346 -0.17 -4.17 -15.19
N GLU A 347 -0.96 -3.18 -14.80
CA GLU A 347 -2.07 -2.60 -15.54
C GLU A 347 -1.98 -1.07 -15.55
N THR A 348 -2.55 -0.45 -16.58
CA THR A 348 -2.86 0.98 -16.61
C THR A 348 -4.37 1.13 -16.75
N LEU A 349 -4.98 1.95 -15.89
CA LEU A 349 -6.43 2.04 -15.73
C LEU A 349 -6.93 3.46 -15.94
N VAL A 350 -8.13 3.57 -16.50
CA VAL A 350 -8.87 4.82 -16.65
C VAL A 350 -9.87 4.96 -15.51
N TYR A 351 -9.78 6.07 -14.79
CA TYR A 351 -10.75 6.54 -13.81
C TYR A 351 -11.63 7.63 -14.44
N SER A 352 -12.89 7.30 -14.68
CA SER A 352 -13.91 8.25 -15.10
C SER A 352 -14.54 8.90 -13.87
N LYS A 353 -14.63 10.23 -13.84
CA LYS A 353 -15.10 10.99 -12.67
C LYS A 353 -16.59 11.29 -12.72
N LYS A 354 -17.25 11.22 -11.56
CA LYS A 354 -18.57 11.81 -11.30
C LYS A 354 -18.53 12.64 -10.01
N TRP A 355 -19.46 13.58 -9.91
CA TRP A 355 -19.64 14.40 -8.71
C TRP A 355 -20.92 13.99 -7.98
N ASP A 356 -20.80 13.78 -6.68
CA ASP A 356 -21.90 13.61 -5.73
C ASP A 356 -21.85 14.82 -4.79
N GLY A 357 -22.52 15.90 -5.21
CA GLY A 357 -22.27 17.24 -4.67
C GLY A 357 -20.81 17.67 -4.84
N ALA A 358 -20.11 17.93 -3.74
CA ALA A 358 -18.68 18.27 -3.73
C ALA A 358 -17.75 17.06 -3.60
N TRP A 359 -18.29 15.84 -3.55
CA TRP A 359 -17.50 14.61 -3.48
C TRP A 359 -17.16 14.08 -4.88
N LEU A 360 -15.86 14.02 -5.20
CA LEU A 360 -15.36 13.34 -6.39
C LEU A 360 -15.43 11.82 -6.20
N ARG A 361 -16.16 11.14 -7.09
CA ARG A 361 -16.37 9.69 -7.06
C ARG A 361 -16.08 9.08 -8.42
N ALA A 362 -15.76 7.79 -8.41
CA ALA A 362 -15.71 7.00 -9.64
C ALA A 362 -17.11 6.95 -10.27
N ALA A 363 -17.20 7.32 -11.55
CA ALA A 363 -18.43 7.17 -12.33
C ALA A 363 -18.78 5.69 -12.44
N ASP A 364 -17.78 4.90 -12.85
CA ASP A 364 -17.82 3.46 -13.09
C ASP A 364 -16.60 2.75 -12.47
N LYS A 365 -16.55 1.42 -12.56
CA LYS A 365 -15.34 0.66 -12.23
C LYS A 365 -14.20 1.09 -13.17
N PRO A 366 -12.97 1.35 -12.66
CA PRO A 366 -11.84 1.69 -13.51
C PRO A 366 -11.60 0.66 -14.62
N LYS A 367 -11.39 1.15 -15.85
CA LYS A 367 -11.23 0.32 -17.05
C LYS A 367 -9.75 0.11 -17.35
N VAL A 368 -9.32 -1.13 -17.57
CA VAL A 368 -7.93 -1.45 -17.97
C VAL A 368 -7.72 -1.11 -19.44
N ILE A 369 -6.65 -0.37 -19.75
CA ILE A 369 -6.34 0.08 -21.12
C ILE A 369 -4.99 -0.42 -21.63
N ALA A 370 -4.11 -0.85 -20.72
CA ALA A 370 -2.87 -1.54 -21.02
C ALA A 370 -2.59 -2.57 -19.92
N HIS A 371 -2.15 -3.78 -20.27
CA HIS A 371 -1.81 -4.80 -19.28
C HIS A 371 -0.77 -5.81 -19.78
N ALA A 372 -0.13 -6.48 -18.83
CA ALA A 372 0.94 -7.43 -19.12
C ALA A 372 0.48 -8.90 -19.35
N ALA A 373 -0.83 -9.16 -19.27
CA ALA A 373 -1.44 -10.50 -19.27
C ALA A 373 -0.86 -11.46 -18.20
N GLY A 374 -0.50 -10.91 -17.04
CA GLY A 374 0.02 -11.64 -15.90
C GLY A 374 0.40 -10.69 -14.77
N GLY A 375 0.13 -11.09 -13.54
CA GLY A 375 0.48 -10.31 -12.34
C GLY A 375 1.95 -10.45 -11.93
N ARG A 376 2.32 -9.70 -10.89
CA ARG A 376 3.64 -9.77 -10.26
C ARG A 376 3.66 -10.75 -9.09
N SER A 377 4.75 -11.52 -8.99
CA SER A 377 5.20 -12.08 -7.71
C SER A 377 6.31 -11.19 -7.15
N MET A 378 6.42 -11.02 -5.83
CA MET A 378 7.41 -10.13 -5.22
C MET A 378 8.85 -10.29 -5.75
N PRO A 379 9.38 -11.48 -6.08
CA PRO A 379 10.71 -11.59 -6.68
C PRO A 379 10.73 -11.30 -8.19
N LYS A 380 9.67 -11.60 -8.94
CA LYS A 380 9.67 -11.50 -10.40
C LYS A 380 8.26 -11.40 -11.02
N SER A 381 8.13 -10.67 -12.13
CA SER A 381 6.90 -10.66 -12.95
C SER A 381 6.90 -11.69 -14.10
N THR A 382 5.70 -12.04 -14.58
CA THR A 382 5.44 -13.06 -15.64
C THR A 382 4.63 -12.48 -16.80
N GLY A 383 4.67 -13.02 -18.01
CA GLY A 383 3.98 -12.41 -19.16
C GLY A 383 4.79 -11.31 -19.86
N LYS A 384 4.11 -10.33 -20.46
CA LYS A 384 4.71 -9.26 -21.29
C LYS A 384 5.61 -8.34 -20.44
N SER A 385 6.64 -7.71 -21.01
CA SER A 385 7.50 -6.75 -20.29
C SER A 385 6.79 -5.42 -19.99
N PHE A 386 5.86 -5.41 -19.04
CA PHE A 386 5.13 -4.21 -18.65
C PHE A 386 4.95 -4.21 -17.12
N ASP A 387 5.73 -3.38 -16.44
CA ASP A 387 5.72 -3.19 -14.99
C ASP A 387 5.68 -1.67 -14.76
N PRO A 388 4.53 -1.03 -15.01
CA PRO A 388 4.42 0.43 -15.09
C PRO A 388 4.64 1.07 -13.71
N VAL A 389 5.51 2.09 -13.67
CA VAL A 389 5.87 2.78 -12.41
C VAL A 389 5.63 4.29 -12.45
N ASP A 390 5.61 4.89 -13.63
CA ASP A 390 5.32 6.31 -13.81
C ASP A 390 4.67 6.59 -15.17
N ILE A 391 3.91 7.68 -15.28
CA ILE A 391 3.15 8.05 -16.48
C ILE A 391 3.09 9.57 -16.68
N GLU A 392 3.28 10.00 -17.93
CA GLU A 392 3.20 11.40 -18.33
C GLU A 392 2.44 11.57 -19.65
N VAL A 393 1.91 12.77 -19.92
CA VAL A 393 1.42 13.14 -21.25
C VAL A 393 2.52 13.91 -21.98
N GLY A 394 2.99 13.35 -23.10
CA GLY A 394 4.06 13.92 -23.90
C GLY A 394 3.62 15.09 -24.78
N PRO A 395 4.59 15.77 -25.43
CA PRO A 395 4.33 16.94 -26.28
C PRO A 395 3.56 16.59 -27.56
N ASP A 396 3.52 15.31 -27.91
CA ASP A 396 2.70 14.73 -28.97
C ASP A 396 1.29 14.33 -28.50
N GLY A 397 0.92 14.60 -27.24
CA GLY A 397 -0.36 14.22 -26.65
C GLY A 397 -0.53 12.72 -26.39
N ALA A 398 0.52 11.91 -26.58
CA ALA A 398 0.51 10.49 -26.23
C ALA A 398 0.74 10.29 -24.72
N LEU A 399 0.35 9.12 -24.21
CA LEU A 399 0.77 8.66 -22.88
C LEU A 399 2.16 8.05 -22.98
N TRP A 400 3.04 8.46 -22.08
CA TRP A 400 4.40 7.96 -21.94
C TRP A 400 4.50 7.24 -20.61
N ILE A 401 4.82 5.96 -20.63
CA ILE A 401 4.82 5.10 -19.44
C ILE A 401 6.23 4.55 -19.25
N SER A 402 6.80 4.81 -18.09
CA SER A 402 8.02 4.14 -17.68
C SER A 402 7.66 2.79 -17.04
N SER A 403 8.41 1.77 -17.43
CA SER A 403 8.22 0.41 -16.97
C SER A 403 9.54 -0.13 -16.46
N TRP A 404 9.50 -0.67 -15.24
CA TRP A 404 10.58 -1.48 -14.73
C TRP A 404 10.76 -2.76 -15.55
N GLY A 405 11.88 -3.42 -15.28
CA GLY A 405 12.07 -4.79 -15.67
C GLY A 405 11.33 -5.78 -14.79
N ARG A 406 11.44 -7.06 -15.16
CA ARG A 406 10.78 -8.15 -14.44
C ARG A 406 11.27 -8.36 -13.00
N GLU A 407 12.45 -7.86 -12.67
CA GLU A 407 13.08 -8.02 -11.36
C GLU A 407 12.56 -6.98 -10.37
N TYR A 408 12.50 -7.33 -9.08
CA TYR A 408 12.18 -6.37 -8.03
C TYR A 408 13.44 -5.71 -7.47
N GLY A 409 13.66 -4.45 -7.87
CA GLY A 409 14.90 -3.73 -7.57
C GLY A 409 16.06 -4.11 -8.49
N ALA A 410 17.26 -3.62 -8.17
CA ALA A 410 18.45 -3.77 -9.00
C ALA A 410 19.04 -5.18 -8.88
N LYS A 411 19.32 -5.78 -10.05
CA LYS A 411 20.01 -7.05 -10.21
C LYS A 411 21.37 -6.77 -10.83
N ILE A 412 22.42 -7.01 -10.05
CA ILE A 412 23.80 -6.83 -10.48
C ILE A 412 24.41 -8.21 -10.79
N ALA A 413 25.01 -8.34 -11.97
CA ALA A 413 25.83 -9.50 -12.32
C ALA A 413 27.10 -9.03 -13.05
N ASN A 414 28.26 -9.60 -12.71
CA ASN A 414 29.56 -9.23 -13.26
C ASN A 414 29.84 -7.71 -13.17
N GLY A 415 29.48 -7.09 -12.05
CA GLY A 415 29.66 -5.65 -11.81
C GLY A 415 28.77 -4.73 -12.66
N LYS A 416 27.78 -5.27 -13.39
CA LYS A 416 26.86 -4.50 -14.24
C LYS A 416 25.41 -4.78 -13.88
N GLN A 417 24.58 -3.74 -13.96
CA GLN A 417 23.13 -3.87 -13.81
C GLN A 417 22.55 -4.62 -15.00
N GLN A 418 21.82 -5.70 -14.73
CA GLN A 418 21.22 -6.59 -15.73
C GLN A 418 19.74 -6.30 -15.96
N ASN A 419 19.13 -5.45 -15.13
CA ASN A 419 17.72 -5.13 -15.20
C ASN A 419 17.26 -4.67 -16.58
N GLU A 420 16.05 -5.07 -16.92
CA GLU A 420 15.29 -4.44 -17.99
C GLU A 420 14.76 -3.04 -17.56
N GLY A 421 14.31 -2.26 -18.52
CA GLY A 421 13.74 -0.93 -18.42
C GLY A 421 13.13 -0.57 -19.77
N ARG A 422 11.89 -0.10 -19.77
CA ARG A 422 11.17 0.23 -21.00
C ARG A 422 10.51 1.58 -20.84
N ILE A 423 10.51 2.37 -21.92
CA ILE A 423 9.65 3.54 -22.05
C ILE A 423 8.65 3.24 -23.16
N TYR A 424 7.38 3.10 -22.79
CA TYR A 424 6.29 2.88 -23.73
C TYR A 424 5.62 4.19 -24.09
N ARG A 425 5.16 4.28 -25.33
CA ARG A 425 4.27 5.34 -25.82
C ARG A 425 2.96 4.72 -26.26
N ILE A 426 1.83 5.22 -25.74
CA ILE A 426 0.47 4.72 -26.03
C ILE A 426 -0.42 5.87 -26.48
N TRP A 427 -1.13 5.69 -27.60
CA TRP A 427 -2.03 6.72 -28.15
C TRP A 427 -3.09 6.11 -29.09
N PRO A 428 -4.13 6.87 -29.46
CA PRO A 428 -5.17 6.40 -30.37
C PRO A 428 -4.62 6.04 -31.76
N LYS A 429 -5.20 5.02 -32.40
CA LYS A 429 -4.78 4.58 -33.74
C LYS A 429 -4.88 5.69 -34.79
N ASP A 430 -5.91 6.51 -34.71
CA ASP A 430 -6.21 7.58 -35.66
C ASP A 430 -5.43 8.88 -35.41
N MET A 431 -4.77 8.98 -34.25
CA MET A 431 -3.96 10.14 -33.90
C MET A 431 -2.55 10.05 -34.52
N LYS A 432 -2.13 11.14 -35.15
CA LYS A 432 -0.75 11.35 -35.61
C LYS A 432 0.09 11.90 -34.45
N ALA A 433 0.56 11.01 -33.58
CA ALA A 433 1.52 11.38 -32.55
C ALA A 433 2.88 11.67 -33.19
N SER A 434 3.13 12.93 -33.51
CA SER A 434 4.43 13.47 -33.95
C SER A 434 4.82 14.63 -33.07
N TRP A 435 6.06 14.63 -32.60
CA TRP A 435 6.63 15.73 -31.83
C TRP A 435 7.81 16.31 -32.60
N LEU A 436 7.72 17.60 -32.91
CA LEU A 436 8.81 18.39 -33.48
C LEU A 436 9.05 19.59 -32.55
N LEU A 437 10.32 19.93 -32.35
CA LEU A 437 10.68 21.10 -31.56
C LEU A 437 10.18 22.37 -32.25
N GLU A 438 9.23 23.07 -31.62
CA GLU A 438 8.73 24.35 -32.13
C GLU A 438 9.87 25.40 -32.18
N PRO A 439 9.99 26.20 -33.26
CA PRO A 439 11.05 27.21 -33.38
C PRO A 439 11.09 28.23 -32.22
N LYS A 440 9.96 28.51 -31.57
CA LYS A 440 9.94 29.40 -30.39
C LYS A 440 10.78 28.84 -29.23
N ARG A 441 10.88 27.51 -29.10
CA ARG A 441 11.57 26.82 -28.01
C ARG A 441 13.09 26.82 -28.14
N THR A 442 13.64 27.34 -29.24
CA THR A 442 15.08 27.61 -29.38
C THR A 442 15.47 29.00 -28.88
N LYS A 443 14.50 29.85 -28.52
CA LYS A 443 14.73 31.22 -28.03
C LYS A 443 14.39 31.33 -26.54
N PRO A 444 15.04 32.24 -25.80
CA PRO A 444 14.66 32.56 -24.43
C PRO A 444 13.17 32.91 -24.31
N ILE A 445 12.49 32.38 -23.29
CA ILE A 445 11.04 32.58 -23.09
C ILE A 445 10.64 34.05 -22.95
N LYS A 446 11.54 34.89 -22.41
CA LYS A 446 11.39 36.35 -22.32
C LYS A 446 11.17 37.05 -23.67
N GLU A 447 11.62 36.44 -24.77
CA GLU A 447 11.45 36.98 -26.13
C GLU A 447 10.12 36.58 -26.77
N TRP A 448 9.33 35.72 -26.13
CA TRP A 448 8.08 35.23 -26.69
C TRP A 448 6.99 36.29 -26.62
N THR A 449 6.08 36.27 -27.60
CA THR A 449 4.90 37.13 -27.62
C THR A 449 3.86 36.67 -26.60
N VAL A 450 2.99 37.57 -26.16
CA VAL A 450 1.90 37.24 -25.22
C VAL A 450 0.98 36.12 -25.76
N PRO A 451 0.57 36.11 -27.05
CA PRO A 451 -0.19 34.99 -27.61
C PRO A 451 0.54 33.64 -27.54
N GLN A 452 1.86 33.62 -27.72
CA GLN A 452 2.65 32.38 -27.61
C GLN A 452 2.65 31.84 -26.18
N LEU A 453 2.77 32.70 -25.17
CA LEU A 453 2.70 32.31 -23.76
C LEU A 453 1.28 31.83 -23.38
N MET A 454 0.24 32.55 -23.81
CA MET A 454 -1.15 32.15 -23.59
C MET A 454 -1.49 30.82 -24.26
N ALA A 455 -0.85 30.49 -25.39
CA ALA A 455 -0.99 29.17 -26.02
C ALA A 455 -0.41 28.06 -25.13
N ASP A 456 0.76 28.28 -24.51
CA ASP A 456 1.40 27.29 -23.63
C ASP A 456 0.61 27.07 -22.31
N LEU A 457 -0.22 28.02 -21.86
CA LEU A 457 -1.19 27.78 -20.76
C LEU A 457 -2.24 26.69 -21.10
N ARG A 458 -2.42 26.35 -22.38
CA ARG A 458 -3.33 25.28 -22.85
C ARG A 458 -2.64 23.92 -22.95
N SER A 459 -1.31 23.88 -22.86
CA SER A 459 -0.52 22.67 -23.08
C SER A 459 -0.86 21.56 -22.09
N SER A 460 -0.72 20.30 -22.49
CA SER A 460 -0.73 19.15 -21.57
C SER A 460 0.53 19.05 -20.72
N LEU A 461 1.64 19.66 -21.16
CA LEU A 461 2.92 19.60 -20.44
C LEU A 461 2.94 20.55 -19.24
N PRO A 462 3.15 20.03 -18.02
CA PRO A 462 3.27 20.85 -16.81
C PRO A 462 4.34 21.95 -16.94
N VAL A 463 5.52 21.62 -17.44
CA VAL A 463 6.64 22.58 -17.59
C VAL A 463 6.32 23.75 -18.52
N TRP A 464 5.56 23.53 -19.59
CA TRP A 464 5.19 24.61 -20.51
C TRP A 464 4.17 25.56 -19.87
N ARG A 465 3.17 25.01 -19.18
CA ARG A 465 2.18 25.82 -18.46
C ARG A 465 2.82 26.62 -17.34
N ALA A 466 3.64 25.97 -16.51
CA ALA A 466 4.32 26.62 -15.39
C ALA A 466 5.21 27.76 -15.88
N ASN A 467 6.10 27.50 -16.85
CA ASN A 467 7.02 28.53 -17.35
C ASN A 467 6.28 29.70 -18.03
N ALA A 468 5.22 29.42 -18.79
CA ALA A 468 4.43 30.47 -19.41
C ALA A 468 3.70 31.33 -18.36
N SER A 469 3.15 30.70 -17.31
CA SER A 469 2.52 31.41 -16.20
C SER A 469 3.51 32.32 -15.48
N GLU A 470 4.69 31.81 -15.13
CA GLU A 470 5.73 32.61 -14.46
C GLU A 470 6.18 33.81 -15.31
N GLU A 471 6.46 33.58 -16.59
CA GLU A 471 6.84 34.68 -17.50
C GLU A 471 5.72 35.72 -17.65
N LEU A 472 4.45 35.30 -17.72
CA LEU A 472 3.31 36.23 -17.78
C LEU A 472 3.17 37.03 -16.47
N VAL A 473 3.40 36.41 -15.31
CA VAL A 473 3.41 37.12 -14.02
C VAL A 473 4.56 38.12 -13.96
N ASN A 474 5.75 37.75 -14.43
CA ASN A 474 6.93 38.63 -14.47
C ASN A 474 6.71 39.88 -15.35
N ARG A 475 5.85 39.79 -16.38
CA ARG A 475 5.46 40.93 -17.22
C ARG A 475 4.48 41.89 -16.56
N GLY A 476 3.88 41.50 -15.43
CA GLY A 476 3.07 42.37 -14.58
C GLY A 476 1.86 42.99 -15.27
N GLU A 477 1.63 44.28 -15.05
CA GLU A 477 0.42 45.02 -15.46
C GLU A 477 0.08 44.90 -16.95
N LYS A 478 1.09 44.79 -17.82
CA LYS A 478 0.93 44.73 -19.28
C LYS A 478 0.07 43.54 -19.74
N ILE A 479 -0.06 42.53 -18.89
CA ILE A 479 -0.75 41.27 -19.21
C ILE A 479 -2.19 41.24 -18.68
N ILE A 480 -2.57 42.17 -17.79
CA ILE A 480 -3.90 42.20 -17.17
C ILE A 480 -5.01 42.28 -18.22
N VAL A 481 -4.95 43.27 -19.13
CA VAL A 481 -5.98 43.46 -20.17
C VAL A 481 -6.03 42.26 -21.13
N PRO A 482 -4.91 41.80 -21.73
CA PRO A 482 -4.93 40.60 -22.59
C PRO A 482 -5.54 39.35 -21.95
N LEU A 483 -5.22 39.05 -20.68
CA LEU A 483 -5.76 37.88 -19.99
C LEU A 483 -7.25 38.05 -19.65
N LYS A 484 -7.66 39.23 -19.18
CA LYS A 484 -9.08 39.51 -18.93
C LYS A 484 -9.91 39.40 -20.20
N ASP A 485 -9.42 39.94 -21.32
CA ASP A 485 -10.08 39.84 -22.62
C ASP A 485 -10.19 38.38 -23.07
N ALA A 486 -9.14 37.58 -22.87
CA ALA A 486 -9.17 36.16 -23.18
C ALA A 486 -10.17 35.38 -22.29
N LEU A 487 -10.24 35.70 -20.99
CA LEU A 487 -11.15 35.07 -20.03
C LEU A 487 -12.61 35.49 -20.21
N SER A 488 -12.88 36.69 -20.73
CA SER A 488 -14.24 37.20 -20.98
C SER A 488 -15.06 36.35 -21.95
N LYS A 489 -14.40 35.53 -22.76
CA LYS A 489 -15.01 34.59 -23.72
C LYS A 489 -15.20 33.21 -23.08
N GLU A 490 -15.82 33.17 -21.89
CA GLU A 490 -15.91 31.97 -21.04
C GLU A 490 -16.35 30.70 -21.80
N GLU A 491 -17.35 30.81 -22.66
CA GLU A 491 -17.91 29.66 -23.41
C GLU A 491 -16.94 29.12 -24.50
N GLN A 492 -15.88 29.85 -24.83
CA GLN A 492 -14.90 29.50 -25.88
C GLN A 492 -13.54 29.08 -25.30
N VAL A 493 -13.34 29.18 -23.99
CA VAL A 493 -12.08 28.80 -23.33
C VAL A 493 -12.20 27.42 -22.70
N SER A 494 -11.14 26.61 -22.80
CA SER A 494 -11.09 25.33 -22.11
C SER A 494 -10.88 25.55 -20.61
N ASP A 495 -11.34 24.61 -19.79
CA ASP A 495 -11.16 24.65 -18.33
C ASP A 495 -9.69 24.84 -17.94
N ARG A 496 -8.77 24.17 -18.63
CA ARG A 496 -7.32 24.32 -18.40
C ARG A 496 -6.86 25.75 -18.58
N PHE A 497 -7.24 26.38 -19.69
CA PHE A 497 -6.85 27.76 -19.97
C PHE A 497 -7.48 28.69 -18.94
N ALA A 498 -8.77 28.52 -18.65
CA ALA A 498 -9.51 29.31 -17.68
C ALA A 498 -8.84 29.25 -16.30
N THR A 499 -8.48 28.05 -15.83
CA THR A 499 -7.78 27.83 -14.56
C THR A 499 -6.42 28.51 -14.55
N TRP A 500 -5.53 28.18 -15.50
CA TRP A 500 -4.17 28.71 -15.51
C TRP A 500 -4.14 30.22 -15.71
N ALA A 501 -4.91 30.75 -16.67
CA ALA A 501 -4.97 32.20 -16.91
C ALA A 501 -5.56 32.96 -15.72
N SER A 502 -6.57 32.42 -15.03
CA SER A 502 -7.12 33.04 -13.82
C SER A 502 -6.08 33.12 -12.72
N TRP A 503 -5.35 32.03 -12.44
CA TRP A 503 -4.31 32.04 -11.41
C TRP A 503 -3.10 32.89 -11.79
N THR A 504 -2.66 32.87 -13.06
CA THR A 504 -1.64 33.80 -13.58
C THR A 504 -2.07 35.24 -13.31
N LEU A 505 -3.30 35.62 -13.65
CA LEU A 505 -3.84 36.96 -13.38
C LEU A 505 -3.96 37.25 -11.88
N GLY A 506 -4.41 36.28 -11.09
CA GLY A 506 -4.57 36.36 -9.64
C GLY A 506 -3.28 36.61 -8.87
N ARG A 507 -2.14 36.16 -9.42
CA ARG A 507 -0.79 36.35 -8.86
C ARG A 507 -0.13 37.66 -9.29
N ILE A 508 -0.67 38.37 -10.29
CA ILE A 508 -0.15 39.70 -10.67
C ILE A 508 -0.57 40.72 -9.62
N GLN A 509 0.41 41.49 -9.11
CA GLN A 509 0.21 42.60 -8.18
C GLN A 509 -0.84 42.27 -7.11
N GLN A 510 -0.54 41.36 -6.20
CA GLN A 510 -1.56 40.77 -5.33
C GLN A 510 -2.31 41.80 -4.45
N LYS A 511 -1.71 42.98 -4.21
CA LYS A 511 -2.34 44.13 -3.52
C LYS A 511 -3.23 45.03 -4.39
N ASN A 512 -3.41 44.72 -5.67
CA ASN A 512 -4.22 45.50 -6.60
C ASN A 512 -5.73 45.27 -6.34
N GLN A 513 -6.41 46.29 -5.81
CA GLN A 513 -7.83 46.22 -5.42
C GLN A 513 -8.77 46.04 -6.61
N ASN A 514 -8.42 46.51 -7.81
CA ASN A 514 -9.26 46.33 -9.00
C ASN A 514 -9.29 44.87 -9.46
N LEU A 515 -8.17 44.15 -9.34
CA LEU A 515 -8.12 42.71 -9.61
C LEU A 515 -8.86 41.92 -8.53
N THR A 516 -8.75 42.32 -7.26
CA THR A 516 -9.52 41.72 -6.17
C THR A 516 -11.02 41.89 -6.39
N ALA A 517 -11.47 43.08 -6.77
CA ALA A 517 -12.86 43.35 -7.13
C ALA A 517 -13.32 42.53 -8.36
N TYR A 518 -12.48 42.40 -9.38
CA TYR A 518 -12.76 41.58 -10.56
C TYR A 518 -13.02 40.11 -10.20
N PHE A 519 -12.14 39.48 -9.42
CA PHE A 519 -12.35 38.09 -8.99
C PHE A 519 -13.54 37.96 -8.03
N SER A 520 -13.72 38.91 -7.11
CA SER A 520 -14.86 38.94 -6.21
C SER A 520 -16.20 38.99 -6.96
N GLN A 521 -16.31 39.76 -8.06
CA GLN A 521 -17.48 39.76 -8.94
C GLN A 521 -17.66 38.44 -9.68
N ALA A 522 -16.58 37.87 -10.21
CA ALA A 522 -16.59 36.61 -10.95
C ALA A 522 -17.07 35.39 -10.11
N VAL A 523 -17.07 35.46 -8.78
CA VAL A 523 -17.67 34.44 -7.91
C VAL A 523 -19.15 34.19 -8.24
N PHE A 524 -19.89 35.22 -8.67
CA PHE A 524 -21.32 35.13 -9.02
C PHE A 524 -21.61 35.35 -10.50
N ASP A 525 -20.93 36.31 -11.12
CA ASP A 525 -21.31 36.76 -12.46
C ASP A 525 -20.88 35.79 -13.57
N SER A 526 -19.85 34.99 -13.31
CA SER A 526 -19.35 33.97 -14.25
C SER A 526 -20.40 32.88 -14.45
N LYS A 527 -20.62 32.48 -15.71
CA LYS A 527 -21.51 31.35 -16.03
C LYS A 527 -20.80 30.01 -15.86
N SER A 528 -19.48 30.00 -16.02
CA SER A 528 -18.68 28.79 -15.85
C SER A 528 -18.51 28.44 -14.37
N LEU A 529 -18.88 27.23 -13.97
CA LEU A 529 -18.61 26.72 -12.62
C LEU A 529 -17.12 26.74 -12.25
N ASN A 530 -16.25 26.36 -13.19
CA ASN A 530 -14.81 26.34 -12.94
C ASN A 530 -14.30 27.74 -12.60
N MET A 531 -14.54 28.72 -13.48
CA MET A 531 -14.26 30.14 -13.24
C MET A 531 -14.77 30.66 -11.89
N ARG A 532 -16.01 30.37 -11.50
CA ARG A 532 -16.55 30.75 -10.18
C ARG A 532 -15.72 30.16 -9.04
N ARG A 533 -15.33 28.88 -9.11
CA ARG A 533 -14.47 28.22 -8.11
C ARG A 533 -13.08 28.82 -8.04
N GLN A 534 -12.43 29.05 -9.19
CA GLN A 534 -11.09 29.67 -9.23
C GLN A 534 -11.14 31.09 -8.67
N ALA A 535 -12.17 31.86 -9.04
CA ALA A 535 -12.40 33.20 -8.53
C ALA A 535 -12.54 33.23 -7.00
N THR A 536 -13.26 32.28 -6.41
CA THR A 536 -13.37 32.15 -4.94
C THR A 536 -11.99 31.94 -4.29
N ALA A 537 -11.21 30.99 -4.78
CA ALA A 537 -9.88 30.69 -4.21
C ALA A 537 -8.90 31.86 -4.38
N ILE A 538 -8.86 32.47 -5.57
CA ILE A 538 -7.99 33.63 -5.86
C ILE A 538 -8.39 34.83 -5.01
N THR A 539 -9.69 35.08 -4.84
CA THR A 539 -10.18 36.17 -3.99
C THR A 539 -9.68 36.01 -2.57
N SER A 540 -9.75 34.79 -2.01
CA SER A 540 -9.24 34.50 -0.66
C SER A 540 -7.76 34.78 -0.51
N MET A 541 -6.94 34.25 -1.44
CA MET A 541 -5.49 34.47 -1.45
C MET A 541 -5.16 35.97 -1.48
N ARG A 542 -5.83 36.74 -2.34
CA ARG A 542 -5.59 38.18 -2.47
C ARG A 542 -6.05 38.97 -1.23
N SER A 543 -7.14 38.54 -0.59
CA SER A 543 -7.63 39.17 0.65
C SER A 543 -6.68 38.94 1.82
N ALA A 544 -6.13 37.74 1.99
CA ALA A 544 -5.17 37.41 3.05
C ALA A 544 -3.90 38.28 3.00
N GLU A 545 -3.54 38.78 1.82
CA GLU A 545 -2.37 39.64 1.61
C GLU A 545 -2.68 41.15 1.71
N SER A 546 -3.95 41.52 1.79
CA SER A 546 -4.42 42.89 2.01
C SER A 546 -4.57 43.18 3.51
N GLN A 547 -4.33 44.42 3.95
CA GLN A 547 -4.33 44.79 5.38
C GLN A 547 -5.72 44.67 6.06
N GLU A 548 -6.79 44.42 5.29
CA GLU A 548 -8.14 44.15 5.79
C GLU A 548 -8.40 42.64 5.77
N ALA A 549 -8.01 41.94 6.84
CA ALA A 549 -8.12 40.49 6.97
C ALA A 549 -9.57 40.03 7.25
N THR A 550 -10.53 40.41 6.40
CA THR A 550 -11.91 39.93 6.46
C THR A 550 -12.30 39.25 5.16
N LEU A 551 -13.13 38.20 5.23
CA LEU A 551 -13.65 37.54 4.05
C LEU A 551 -14.55 38.51 3.28
N LEU A 552 -14.32 38.69 1.98
CA LEU A 552 -15.14 39.59 1.16
C LEU A 552 -16.59 39.13 1.08
N ASP A 553 -17.51 40.10 1.01
CA ASP A 553 -18.97 39.86 1.01
C ASP A 553 -19.42 38.84 -0.02
N ASN A 554 -18.82 38.81 -1.20
CA ASN A 554 -19.22 37.85 -2.24
C ASN A 554 -18.80 36.41 -1.88
N VAL A 555 -17.65 36.21 -1.23
CA VAL A 555 -17.27 34.89 -0.73
C VAL A 555 -18.16 34.48 0.44
N ARG A 556 -18.53 35.42 1.34
CA ARG A 556 -19.51 35.16 2.41
C ARG A 556 -20.86 34.71 1.84
N LYS A 557 -21.39 35.42 0.83
CA LYS A 557 -22.64 35.04 0.16
C LYS A 557 -22.55 33.67 -0.51
N ALA A 558 -21.38 33.32 -1.07
CA ALA A 558 -21.17 32.05 -1.76
C ALA A 558 -21.18 30.83 -0.82
N LEU A 559 -21.08 31.02 0.50
CA LEU A 559 -21.32 29.95 1.49
C LEU A 559 -22.76 29.40 1.43
N LYS A 560 -23.70 30.16 0.86
CA LYS A 560 -25.11 29.77 0.68
C LYS A 560 -25.45 29.38 -0.76
N ASP A 561 -24.45 29.21 -1.62
CA ASP A 561 -24.68 28.89 -3.02
C ASP A 561 -25.41 27.55 -3.19
N SER A 562 -26.27 27.44 -4.20
CA SER A 562 -26.96 26.17 -4.51
C SER A 562 -25.99 25.03 -4.89
N GLU A 563 -24.83 25.34 -5.48
CA GLU A 563 -23.83 24.38 -5.92
C GLU A 563 -22.86 24.02 -4.79
N PRO A 564 -22.83 22.76 -4.31
CA PRO A 564 -21.96 22.34 -3.21
C PRO A 564 -20.46 22.58 -3.47
N ARG A 565 -19.99 22.49 -4.72
CA ARG A 565 -18.58 22.72 -5.04
C ARG A 565 -18.16 24.19 -4.90
N ILE A 566 -19.12 25.13 -5.00
CA ILE A 566 -18.89 26.55 -4.69
C ILE A 566 -18.86 26.75 -3.18
N ARG A 567 -19.84 26.19 -2.44
CA ARG A 567 -19.83 26.24 -0.98
C ARG A 567 -18.55 25.64 -0.39
N HIS A 568 -18.09 24.50 -0.92
CA HIS A 568 -16.83 23.88 -0.51
C HIS A 568 -15.65 24.83 -0.73
N ALA A 569 -15.52 25.43 -1.92
CA ALA A 569 -14.46 26.39 -2.22
C ALA A 569 -14.50 27.60 -1.27
N SER A 570 -15.70 28.09 -0.92
CA SER A 570 -15.87 29.20 0.02
C SER A 570 -15.51 28.84 1.47
N VAL A 571 -15.80 27.62 1.91
CA VAL A 571 -15.37 27.10 3.22
C VAL A 571 -13.85 26.98 3.27
N LEU A 572 -13.21 26.46 2.22
CA LEU A 572 -11.75 26.40 2.14
C LEU A 572 -11.13 27.81 2.11
N ALA A 573 -11.72 28.74 1.36
CA ALA A 573 -11.30 30.13 1.35
C ALA A 573 -11.34 30.75 2.76
N LEU A 574 -12.44 30.57 3.49
CA LEU A 574 -12.57 31.04 4.88
C LEU A 574 -11.54 30.39 5.80
N ARG A 575 -11.27 29.08 5.65
CA ARG A 575 -10.24 28.37 6.41
C ARG A 575 -8.84 28.95 6.15
N GLU A 576 -8.52 29.20 4.89
CA GLU A 576 -7.21 29.70 4.46
C GLU A 576 -6.99 31.18 4.81
N SER A 577 -8.06 31.98 4.95
CA SER A 577 -7.93 33.38 5.39
C SER A 577 -7.43 33.50 6.83
N GLY A 578 -7.66 32.47 7.66
CA GLY A 578 -7.28 32.48 9.08
C GLY A 578 -8.05 33.47 9.95
N THR A 579 -9.12 34.07 9.43
CA THR A 579 -9.86 35.15 10.11
C THR A 579 -10.86 34.60 11.14
N SER A 580 -10.47 34.57 12.42
CA SER A 580 -11.35 34.09 13.50
C SER A 580 -12.68 34.85 13.64
N SER A 581 -12.74 36.15 13.27
CA SER A 581 -13.98 36.94 13.35
C SER A 581 -15.08 36.47 12.38
N ASP A 582 -14.71 35.67 11.38
CA ASP A 582 -15.65 35.12 10.39
C ASP A 582 -16.05 33.67 10.70
N ALA A 583 -15.57 33.09 11.81
CA ALA A 583 -15.87 31.72 12.19
C ALA A 583 -17.36 31.47 12.42
N ASP A 584 -18.12 32.46 12.88
CA ASP A 584 -19.58 32.35 13.11
C ASP A 584 -20.36 32.05 11.81
N LEU A 585 -19.81 32.40 10.64
CA LEU A 585 -20.40 32.05 9.35
C LEU A 585 -20.46 30.52 9.15
N LEU A 586 -19.52 29.78 9.75
CA LEU A 586 -19.51 28.31 9.68
C LEU A 586 -20.64 27.69 10.50
N LEU A 587 -21.16 28.37 11.52
CA LEU A 587 -22.28 27.86 12.32
C LEU A 587 -23.55 27.76 11.47
N GLU A 588 -23.77 28.73 10.59
CA GLU A 588 -24.89 28.67 9.64
C GLU A 588 -24.71 27.52 8.65
N VAL A 589 -23.51 27.36 8.07
CA VAL A 589 -23.18 26.24 7.17
C VAL A 589 -23.42 24.90 7.88
N LEU A 590 -22.82 24.69 9.06
CA LEU A 590 -22.96 23.46 9.83
C LEU A 590 -24.41 23.15 10.21
N SER A 591 -25.24 24.17 10.42
CA SER A 591 -26.64 23.96 10.80
C SER A 591 -27.52 23.40 9.67
N GLN A 592 -27.14 23.61 8.41
CA GLN A 592 -27.99 23.28 7.25
C GLN A 592 -27.32 22.34 6.23
N GLU A 593 -25.99 22.21 6.26
CA GLU A 593 -25.26 21.51 5.21
C GLU A 593 -25.51 20.00 5.24
N LYS A 594 -25.82 19.47 4.06
CA LYS A 594 -26.06 18.04 3.83
C LYS A 594 -24.97 17.40 2.99
N ASP A 595 -24.21 18.19 2.25
CA ASP A 595 -23.08 17.72 1.48
C ASP A 595 -21.95 17.23 2.40
N ARG A 596 -21.54 15.99 2.19
CA ARG A 596 -20.56 15.28 3.01
C ARG A 596 -19.19 15.96 3.07
N ILE A 597 -18.75 16.57 1.96
CA ILE A 597 -17.44 17.23 1.86
C ILE A 597 -17.52 18.64 2.40
N VAL A 598 -18.59 19.38 2.08
CA VAL A 598 -18.75 20.75 2.61
C VAL A 598 -18.87 20.71 4.13
N PHE A 599 -19.70 19.82 4.70
CA PHE A 599 -19.83 19.66 6.15
C PHE A 599 -18.50 19.28 6.81
N TYR A 600 -17.74 18.36 6.19
CA TYR A 600 -16.42 17.95 6.66
C TYR A 600 -15.45 19.13 6.73
N SER A 601 -15.33 19.87 5.63
CA SER A 601 -14.46 21.03 5.54
C SER A 601 -14.90 22.13 6.51
N ALA A 602 -16.21 22.27 6.76
CA ALA A 602 -16.74 23.31 7.64
C ALA A 602 -16.40 23.08 9.11
N TRP A 603 -16.55 21.85 9.64
CA TRP A 603 -16.16 21.58 11.03
C TRP A 603 -14.64 21.65 11.20
N GLY A 604 -13.88 21.24 10.18
CA GLY A 604 -12.41 21.37 10.18
C GLY A 604 -11.95 22.83 10.16
N ALA A 605 -12.65 23.68 9.40
CA ALA A 605 -12.43 25.13 9.41
C ALA A 605 -12.78 25.75 10.78
N LEU A 606 -13.88 25.30 11.40
CA LEU A 606 -14.29 25.75 12.74
C LEU A 606 -13.20 25.42 13.77
N ALA A 607 -12.64 24.20 13.71
CA ALA A 607 -11.54 23.76 14.58
C ALA A 607 -10.32 24.69 14.47
N GLN A 608 -9.95 25.08 13.25
CA GLN A 608 -8.79 25.92 13.00
C GLN A 608 -9.01 27.39 13.42
N LEU A 609 -10.22 27.91 13.23
CA LEU A 609 -10.52 29.34 13.42
C LEU A 609 -10.96 29.71 14.84
N THR A 610 -11.28 28.72 15.69
CA THR A 610 -11.81 28.94 17.04
C THR A 610 -11.08 28.12 18.11
N ASP A 611 -11.01 28.64 19.33
CA ASP A 611 -10.47 27.90 20.46
C ASP A 611 -11.43 26.81 20.96
N ALA A 612 -10.89 25.88 21.75
CA ALA A 612 -11.66 24.77 22.29
C ALA A 612 -12.72 25.21 23.32
N SER A 613 -12.54 26.33 24.01
CA SER A 613 -13.52 26.83 24.98
C SER A 613 -14.79 27.29 24.28
N HIS A 614 -14.66 28.09 23.22
CA HIS A 614 -15.78 28.53 22.39
C HIS A 614 -16.55 27.33 21.82
N ARG A 615 -15.84 26.34 21.27
CA ARG A 615 -16.46 25.12 20.73
C ARG A 615 -17.16 24.27 21.78
N LYS A 616 -16.69 24.26 23.04
CA LYS A 616 -17.39 23.58 24.15
C LYS A 616 -18.73 24.24 24.45
N ASP A 617 -18.84 25.56 24.32
CA ASP A 617 -20.12 26.24 24.48
C ASP A 617 -21.10 25.92 23.34
N LEU A 618 -20.58 25.75 22.12
CA LEU A 618 -21.39 25.31 20.97
C LEU A 618 -22.02 23.91 21.12
N LEU A 619 -21.54 23.08 22.07
CA LEU A 619 -22.20 21.81 22.41
C LEU A 619 -23.59 22.01 23.04
N LYS A 620 -23.95 23.23 23.42
CA LYS A 620 -25.28 23.60 23.96
C LYS A 620 -26.19 24.26 22.91
N ASP A 621 -25.71 24.47 21.68
CA ASP A 621 -26.47 25.13 20.61
C ASP A 621 -27.74 24.34 20.27
N GLU A 622 -28.83 25.03 19.96
CA GLU A 622 -30.12 24.39 19.62
C GLU A 622 -30.04 23.58 18.32
N ARG A 623 -29.14 23.94 17.40
CA ARG A 623 -28.98 23.33 16.08
C ARG A 623 -28.08 22.10 16.15
N ALA A 624 -28.63 20.94 15.81
CA ALA A 624 -27.92 19.66 15.86
C ALA A 624 -26.62 19.63 15.06
N GLY A 625 -26.62 20.20 13.84
CA GLY A 625 -25.43 20.23 12.99
C GLY A 625 -24.27 21.05 13.56
N VAL A 626 -24.57 22.13 14.30
CA VAL A 626 -23.56 22.93 15.02
C VAL A 626 -22.96 22.11 16.16
N ARG A 627 -23.81 21.45 16.97
CA ARG A 627 -23.32 20.57 18.05
C ARG A 627 -22.45 19.44 17.50
N LEU A 628 -22.84 18.83 16.38
CA LEU A 628 -22.09 17.76 15.72
C LEU A 628 -20.73 18.24 15.20
N GLY A 629 -20.69 19.38 14.51
CA GLY A 629 -19.45 19.98 14.04
C GLY A 629 -18.51 20.38 15.18
N ALA A 630 -19.05 21.00 16.24
CA ALA A 630 -18.31 21.33 17.44
C ALA A 630 -17.73 20.07 18.12
N LEU A 631 -18.54 19.01 18.27
CA LEU A 631 -18.09 17.74 18.82
C LEU A 631 -16.95 17.13 17.99
N LEU A 632 -17.09 17.03 16.67
CA LEU A 632 -16.03 16.52 15.78
C LEU A 632 -14.72 17.31 15.94
N SER A 633 -14.81 18.64 15.91
CA SER A 633 -13.65 19.52 16.06
C SER A 633 -12.95 19.37 17.42
N LEU A 634 -13.70 19.17 18.51
CA LEU A 634 -13.14 18.97 19.85
C LEU A 634 -12.52 17.58 20.01
N LEU A 635 -13.11 16.57 19.36
CA LEU A 635 -12.55 15.21 19.36
C LEU A 635 -11.23 15.14 18.60
N GLU A 636 -11.08 15.92 17.52
CA GLU A 636 -9.84 16.03 16.75
C GLU A 636 -8.64 16.45 17.60
N GLU A 637 -8.87 17.32 18.58
CA GLU A 637 -7.86 17.82 19.51
C GLU A 637 -7.79 17.03 20.83
N ASP A 638 -8.59 15.97 20.98
CA ASP A 638 -8.81 15.25 22.26
C ASP A 638 -9.15 16.20 23.43
N ALA A 639 -9.92 17.25 23.16
CA ALA A 639 -10.17 18.38 24.07
C ALA A 639 -11.32 18.14 25.08
N LEU A 640 -11.95 16.97 25.04
CA LEU A 640 -13.07 16.58 25.90
C LEU A 640 -12.72 15.41 26.82
N SER A 641 -13.05 15.54 28.10
CA SER A 641 -13.00 14.43 29.05
C SER A 641 -14.16 13.45 28.84
N ASP A 642 -13.97 12.20 29.29
CA ASP A 642 -15.03 11.19 29.26
C ASP A 642 -16.29 11.63 30.03
N ALA A 643 -16.13 12.45 31.07
CA ALA A 643 -17.26 12.99 31.84
C ALA A 643 -18.05 14.04 31.05
N GLU A 644 -17.38 14.89 30.28
CA GLU A 644 -18.03 15.83 29.35
C GLU A 644 -18.76 15.05 28.24
N LEU A 645 -18.11 14.05 27.66
CA LEU A 645 -18.71 13.21 26.61
C LEU A 645 -19.95 12.45 27.08
N LYS A 646 -19.93 11.88 28.30
CA LYS A 646 -21.08 11.13 28.84
C LYS A 646 -22.35 11.98 28.93
N LYS A 647 -22.24 13.31 29.10
CA LYS A 647 -23.41 14.22 29.10
C LYS A 647 -24.12 14.24 27.75
N LEU A 648 -23.39 14.02 26.65
CA LEU A 648 -23.90 14.05 25.28
C LEU A 648 -24.52 12.71 24.83
N ILE A 649 -24.49 11.65 25.66
CA ILE A 649 -25.16 10.36 25.35
C ILE A 649 -26.68 10.53 25.21
N HIS A 650 -27.23 11.57 25.84
CA HIS A 650 -28.64 11.91 25.83
C HIS A 650 -28.97 13.07 24.88
N ASP A 651 -28.08 13.40 23.94
CA ASP A 651 -28.38 14.40 22.91
C ASP A 651 -29.61 13.98 22.09
N THR A 652 -30.36 14.96 21.61
CA THR A 652 -31.57 14.75 20.79
C THR A 652 -31.22 14.28 19.38
N ASP A 653 -30.01 14.60 18.90
CA ASP A 653 -29.53 14.18 17.59
C ASP A 653 -28.79 12.83 17.65
N THR A 654 -29.24 11.90 16.82
CA THR A 654 -28.68 10.54 16.81
C THR A 654 -27.25 10.47 16.32
N ALA A 655 -26.80 11.37 15.44
CA ALA A 655 -25.42 11.38 14.95
C ALA A 655 -24.45 11.82 16.05
N VAL A 656 -24.83 12.82 16.85
CA VAL A 656 -24.09 13.23 18.06
C VAL A 656 -23.98 12.06 19.02
N VAL A 657 -25.11 11.42 19.38
CA VAL A 657 -25.13 10.28 20.31
C VAL A 657 -24.27 9.12 19.79
N ASN A 658 -24.38 8.80 18.50
CA ASN A 658 -23.60 7.71 17.89
C ASN A 658 -22.10 8.02 17.92
N LEU A 659 -21.69 9.26 17.64
CA LEU A 659 -20.29 9.66 17.70
C LEU A 659 -19.73 9.60 19.13
N VAL A 660 -20.52 10.03 20.11
CA VAL A 660 -20.17 9.96 21.55
C VAL A 660 -20.02 8.51 21.98
N LYS A 661 -21.00 7.65 21.66
CA LYS A 661 -20.92 6.21 21.94
C LYS A 661 -19.71 5.58 21.28
N ARG A 662 -19.43 5.97 20.03
CA ARG A 662 -18.26 5.54 19.26
C ARG A 662 -16.96 5.93 19.96
N ARG A 663 -16.85 7.15 20.49
CA ARG A 663 -15.68 7.64 21.23
C ARG A 663 -15.53 7.07 22.65
N LEU A 664 -16.63 6.79 23.34
CA LEU A 664 -16.67 6.26 24.72
C LEU A 664 -16.62 4.73 24.79
N GLY A 665 -17.08 4.02 23.76
CA GLY A 665 -17.05 2.56 23.64
C GLY A 665 -15.64 1.96 23.52
N GLY A 666 -14.61 2.80 23.69
CA GLY A 666 -13.21 2.47 23.61
C GLY A 666 -12.52 3.38 22.60
N LYS A 667 -11.35 3.91 22.99
CA LYS A 667 -10.35 4.41 22.02
C LYS A 667 -9.88 3.29 21.05
N ASP A 668 -10.28 2.04 21.33
CA ASP A 668 -9.69 0.79 20.82
C ASP A 668 -10.72 -0.18 20.17
N ALA A 669 -11.97 0.24 19.95
CA ALA A 669 -13.01 -0.63 19.40
C ALA A 669 -13.67 -0.01 18.16
N PHE A 670 -13.05 -0.20 16.99
CA PHE A 670 -13.77 -0.08 15.72
C PHE A 670 -13.93 -1.42 15.00
N PRO A 671 -15.09 -1.63 14.36
CA PRO A 671 -15.35 -2.84 13.61
C PRO A 671 -14.43 -2.87 12.39
N HIS A 672 -13.63 -3.93 12.30
CA HIS A 672 -12.93 -4.31 11.08
C HIS A 672 -13.95 -4.48 9.95
N ARG A 673 -13.81 -3.74 8.84
CA ARG A 673 -14.46 -4.07 7.57
C ARG A 673 -13.41 -4.60 6.57
N GLY A 674 -12.80 -5.71 6.93
CA GLY A 674 -12.52 -6.83 6.01
C GLY A 674 -13.60 -7.91 6.25
N ARG A 675 -13.54 -9.07 5.58
CA ARG A 675 -14.47 -10.19 5.88
C ARG A 675 -14.52 -10.40 7.41
N PRO A 676 -15.71 -10.45 8.05
CA PRO A 676 -15.79 -10.48 9.50
C PRO A 676 -14.98 -11.65 10.08
N LEU A 677 -14.15 -11.37 11.09
CA LEU A 677 -13.65 -12.37 12.03
C LEU A 677 -14.62 -12.57 13.21
N ASP A 678 -15.88 -12.16 13.04
CA ASP A 678 -16.95 -12.52 13.96
C ASP A 678 -17.45 -13.92 13.62
N ALA A 679 -16.62 -14.93 13.88
CA ALA A 679 -17.19 -16.10 14.53
C ALA A 679 -17.69 -15.58 15.87
N THR A 680 -18.97 -15.18 15.91
CA THR A 680 -19.73 -15.10 17.15
C THR A 680 -19.32 -16.33 17.95
N ILE A 681 -18.93 -16.16 19.21
CA ILE A 681 -18.94 -17.27 20.17
C ILE A 681 -20.43 -17.62 20.34
N THR A 682 -20.97 -18.26 19.32
CA THR A 682 -22.14 -19.09 19.42
C THR A 682 -21.75 -20.15 20.43
N GLU A 683 -22.65 -20.46 21.37
CA GLU A 683 -22.55 -21.64 22.24
C GLU A 683 -21.78 -22.74 21.53
N GLN A 684 -20.66 -23.19 22.12
CA GLN A 684 -19.73 -24.12 21.48
C GLN A 684 -20.47 -25.37 20.99
N LYS A 685 -20.97 -25.34 19.76
CA LYS A 685 -21.45 -26.51 19.03
C LYS A 685 -20.22 -27.39 18.85
N ALA A 686 -20.37 -28.65 19.21
CA ALA A 686 -19.33 -29.66 19.15
C ALA A 686 -18.65 -29.63 17.76
N ARG A 687 -17.33 -29.37 17.72
CA ARG A 687 -16.55 -29.33 16.47
C ARG A 687 -15.92 -30.70 16.21
N ALA A 688 -16.04 -31.19 14.98
CA ALA A 688 -15.29 -32.35 14.52
C ALA A 688 -13.78 -32.05 14.54
N ALA A 689 -12.95 -33.07 14.76
CA ALA A 689 -11.51 -32.90 14.72
C ALA A 689 -11.03 -32.58 13.30
N ILE A 690 -10.33 -31.44 13.14
CA ILE A 690 -9.79 -30.96 11.84
C ILE A 690 -8.81 -31.98 11.23
N VAL A 691 -8.05 -32.67 12.09
CA VAL A 691 -7.21 -33.81 11.75
C VAL A 691 -7.78 -35.05 12.44
N ASN A 692 -8.30 -35.99 11.65
CA ASN A 692 -8.78 -37.27 12.17
C ASN A 692 -7.63 -38.31 12.14
N PRO A 693 -7.08 -38.72 13.30
CA PRO A 693 -5.96 -39.66 13.38
C PRO A 693 -6.37 -41.13 13.13
N ILE A 694 -7.66 -41.41 12.99
CA ILE A 694 -8.20 -42.77 12.81
C ILE A 694 -9.05 -42.92 11.54
N SER A 695 -9.25 -44.18 11.16
CA SER A 695 -10.07 -44.63 10.02
C SER A 695 -10.69 -45.99 10.34
N ASP A 696 -11.61 -46.47 9.51
CA ASP A 696 -12.16 -47.82 9.58
C ASP A 696 -12.75 -48.21 10.96
N MET A 697 -13.42 -47.27 11.64
CA MET A 697 -13.98 -47.51 12.97
C MET A 697 -15.19 -48.44 12.92
N ARG A 698 -15.20 -49.47 13.78
CA ARG A 698 -16.26 -50.47 13.93
C ARG A 698 -16.58 -50.66 15.41
N THR A 699 -17.86 -50.75 15.75
CA THR A 699 -18.35 -50.93 17.13
C THR A 699 -19.11 -52.25 17.24
N ALA A 700 -19.09 -52.87 18.41
CA ALA A 700 -19.79 -54.14 18.65
C ALA A 700 -21.31 -54.02 18.49
N SER A 701 -21.88 -52.87 18.85
CA SER A 701 -23.32 -52.57 18.78
C SER A 701 -23.80 -52.14 17.40
N GLY A 702 -22.88 -51.85 16.47
CA GLY A 702 -23.20 -51.20 15.19
C GLY A 702 -23.50 -49.70 15.29
N GLN A 703 -23.45 -49.11 16.49
CA GLN A 703 -23.62 -47.67 16.70
C GLN A 703 -22.48 -46.87 16.04
N THR A 704 -22.82 -45.75 15.40
CA THR A 704 -21.82 -44.88 14.75
C THR A 704 -21.27 -43.86 15.74
N TYR A 705 -20.09 -44.14 16.29
CA TYR A 705 -19.38 -43.19 17.16
C TYR A 705 -18.86 -41.99 16.35
N GLN A 706 -18.57 -40.89 17.04
CA GLN A 706 -18.09 -39.65 16.40
C GLN A 706 -16.70 -39.26 16.93
N VAL A 707 -15.84 -38.72 16.06
CA VAL A 707 -14.52 -38.20 16.46
C VAL A 707 -14.61 -36.69 16.60
N MET A 708 -14.48 -36.20 17.84
CA MET A 708 -14.68 -34.81 18.22
C MET A 708 -13.43 -34.23 18.88
N VAL A 709 -13.39 -32.92 19.05
CA VAL A 709 -12.30 -32.25 19.79
C VAL A 709 -12.60 -32.25 21.29
N LEU A 710 -11.65 -32.72 22.11
CA LEU A 710 -11.79 -32.75 23.56
C LEU A 710 -11.58 -31.36 24.16
N GLN A 711 -12.63 -30.84 24.79
CA GLN A 711 -12.62 -29.55 25.48
C GLN A 711 -13.68 -29.52 26.58
N GLU A 712 -13.58 -28.57 27.49
CA GLU A 712 -14.60 -28.35 28.52
C GLU A 712 -15.96 -28.02 27.88
N GLY A 713 -17.04 -28.49 28.50
CA GLY A 713 -18.42 -28.31 28.03
C GLY A 713 -18.87 -29.29 26.94
N ILE A 714 -17.96 -30.05 26.31
CA ILE A 714 -18.30 -31.01 25.25
C ILE A 714 -19.13 -32.18 25.80
N GLN A 715 -20.12 -32.64 25.03
CA GLN A 715 -20.86 -33.86 25.38
C GLN A 715 -19.96 -35.09 25.27
N MET A 716 -20.00 -35.94 26.30
CA MET A 716 -19.18 -37.15 26.40
C MET A 716 -19.67 -38.29 25.51
N TYR A 717 -20.98 -38.38 25.31
CA TYR A 717 -21.62 -39.51 24.62
C TYR A 717 -22.57 -39.00 23.52
N ILE A 718 -22.89 -39.87 22.56
CA ILE A 718 -23.83 -39.55 21.46
C ILE A 718 -25.30 -39.68 21.86
N ASP A 719 -25.58 -40.42 22.94
CA ASP A 719 -26.91 -40.86 23.40
C ASP A 719 -27.27 -40.38 24.81
N ARG A 720 -26.40 -39.58 25.45
CA ARG A 720 -26.60 -39.00 26.79
C ARG A 720 -26.05 -37.57 26.85
N ASN A 721 -26.65 -36.74 27.70
CA ASN A 721 -26.33 -35.32 27.81
C ASN A 721 -25.17 -34.97 28.76
N TYR A 722 -24.41 -35.96 29.22
CA TYR A 722 -23.27 -35.74 30.11
C TYR A 722 -22.16 -34.94 29.43
N ARG A 723 -21.50 -34.06 30.18
CA ARG A 723 -20.50 -33.12 29.68
C ARG A 723 -19.18 -33.26 30.42
N VAL A 724 -18.10 -32.98 29.70
CA VAL A 724 -16.77 -32.81 30.27
C VAL A 724 -16.71 -31.48 31.02
N THR A 725 -16.28 -31.49 32.28
CA THR A 725 -16.19 -30.29 33.13
C THR A 725 -14.76 -29.77 33.28
N SER A 726 -13.75 -30.64 33.12
CA SER A 726 -12.34 -30.25 33.12
C SER A 726 -11.52 -31.19 32.26
N VAL A 727 -10.53 -30.64 31.54
CA VAL A 727 -9.59 -31.40 30.71
C VAL A 727 -8.16 -30.98 31.06
N PRO A 728 -7.23 -31.94 31.28
CA PRO A 728 -5.81 -31.60 31.43
C PRO A 728 -5.27 -30.88 30.20
N ASP A 729 -4.44 -29.84 30.39
CA ASP A 729 -3.87 -29.05 29.28
C ASP A 729 -3.19 -29.92 28.22
N LEU A 730 -2.53 -31.01 28.64
CA LEU A 730 -1.90 -31.99 27.75
C LEU A 730 -2.86 -32.61 26.72
N LEU A 731 -4.13 -32.79 27.09
CA LEU A 731 -5.14 -33.48 26.27
C LEU A 731 -6.21 -32.53 25.72
N LYS A 732 -6.24 -31.27 26.16
CA LYS A 732 -7.15 -30.25 25.65
C LYS A 732 -6.88 -30.02 24.17
N GLY A 733 -7.88 -30.15 23.31
CA GLY A 733 -7.76 -30.03 21.86
C GLY A 733 -7.43 -31.34 21.11
N GLU A 734 -7.24 -32.47 21.80
CA GLU A 734 -7.02 -33.77 21.14
C GLU A 734 -8.30 -34.33 20.51
N ALA A 735 -8.13 -35.22 19.53
CA ALA A 735 -9.24 -36.00 19.00
C ALA A 735 -9.70 -37.03 20.04
N PHE A 736 -10.98 -37.04 20.38
CA PHE A 736 -11.59 -38.10 21.19
C PHE A 736 -12.76 -38.74 20.48
N ILE A 737 -12.93 -40.04 20.71
CA ILE A 737 -14.05 -40.82 20.23
C ILE A 737 -15.18 -40.64 21.23
N ARG A 738 -16.26 -40.02 20.78
CA ARG A 738 -17.53 -39.85 21.49
C ARG A 738 -18.37 -41.13 21.31
N PRO A 739 -18.45 -41.99 22.35
CA PRO A 739 -19.11 -43.28 22.23
C PRO A 739 -20.61 -43.19 22.54
N ALA A 740 -21.36 -44.27 22.31
CA ALA A 740 -22.68 -44.49 22.91
C ALA A 740 -22.48 -44.97 24.35
N CYS A 741 -23.12 -44.32 25.31
CA CYS A 741 -23.09 -44.69 26.70
C CYS A 741 -23.75 -46.05 26.94
N GLU A 742 -24.78 -46.40 26.15
CA GLU A 742 -25.48 -47.70 26.23
C GLU A 742 -24.55 -48.90 25.94
N ASP A 743 -23.48 -48.69 25.16
CA ASP A 743 -22.46 -49.72 24.91
C ASP A 743 -21.58 -50.03 26.13
N ALA A 744 -21.87 -49.43 27.30
CA ALA A 744 -21.25 -49.80 28.56
C ALA A 744 -21.74 -51.16 29.08
N GLU A 745 -22.91 -51.63 28.63
CA GLU A 745 -23.50 -52.90 29.08
C GLU A 745 -22.88 -54.14 28.42
N LEU A 746 -22.00 -53.96 27.43
CA LEU A 746 -21.32 -55.08 26.79
C LEU A 746 -20.44 -55.84 27.81
N GLU A 747 -20.66 -57.16 27.92
CA GLU A 747 -20.02 -57.99 28.94
C GLU A 747 -18.62 -58.48 28.56
N ASN A 748 -18.39 -58.83 27.30
CA ASN A 748 -17.10 -59.36 26.83
C ASN A 748 -16.88 -59.07 25.33
N GLY A 749 -15.68 -59.38 24.83
CA GLY A 749 -15.31 -59.18 23.43
C GLY A 749 -14.73 -57.80 23.10
N VAL A 750 -14.57 -57.51 21.80
CA VAL A 750 -14.05 -56.24 21.28
C VAL A 750 -15.19 -55.24 21.18
N ALA A 751 -15.17 -54.18 21.99
CA ALA A 751 -16.20 -53.14 21.99
C ALA A 751 -16.04 -52.16 20.82
N ILE A 752 -14.80 -51.81 20.50
CA ILE A 752 -14.46 -50.89 19.41
C ILE A 752 -13.15 -51.31 18.76
N GLU A 753 -13.15 -51.27 17.43
CA GLU A 753 -11.99 -51.46 16.57
C GLU A 753 -11.82 -50.22 15.69
N PHE A 754 -10.61 -49.72 15.53
CA PHE A 754 -10.30 -48.63 14.59
C PHE A 754 -8.86 -48.72 14.10
N LYS A 755 -8.56 -48.11 12.96
CA LYS A 755 -7.22 -48.07 12.37
C LYS A 755 -6.56 -46.72 12.58
N LEU A 756 -5.46 -46.71 13.32
CA LEU A 756 -4.59 -45.56 13.47
C LEU A 756 -3.85 -45.25 12.15
N ARG A 757 -3.95 -44.00 11.68
CA ARG A 757 -3.25 -43.52 10.48
C ARG A 757 -1.76 -43.26 10.74
N TYR A 758 -1.41 -42.94 11.98
CA TYR A 758 -0.04 -42.66 12.46
C TYR A 758 0.22 -43.40 13.77
N PRO A 759 1.49 -43.63 14.16
CA PRO A 759 1.79 -44.00 15.54
C PRO A 759 1.16 -42.98 16.49
N ALA A 760 0.56 -43.43 17.59
CA ALA A 760 -0.18 -42.56 18.49
C ALA A 760 -0.10 -43.06 19.92
N THR A 761 -0.22 -42.13 20.86
CA THR A 761 -0.57 -42.47 22.24
C THR A 761 -2.09 -42.50 22.32
N VAL A 762 -2.65 -43.67 22.61
CA VAL A 762 -4.08 -43.82 22.89
C VAL A 762 -4.27 -43.70 24.39
N TRP A 763 -5.25 -42.90 24.78
CA TRP A 763 -5.64 -42.68 26.17
C TRP A 763 -7.06 -43.19 26.39
N ILE A 764 -7.27 -43.84 27.54
CA ILE A 764 -8.57 -44.30 28.01
C ILE A 764 -8.92 -43.49 29.25
N ALA A 765 -10.02 -42.74 29.19
CA ALA A 765 -10.63 -42.18 30.38
C ALA A 765 -11.67 -43.16 30.88
N ASP A 766 -11.37 -43.84 31.99
CA ASP A 766 -12.24 -44.85 32.59
C ASP A 766 -12.92 -44.27 33.85
N ASP A 767 -14.19 -44.61 34.03
CA ASP A 767 -15.00 -44.20 35.18
C ASP A 767 -14.35 -44.63 36.51
N ALA A 768 -14.15 -43.68 37.43
CA ALA A 768 -13.48 -43.92 38.70
C ALA A 768 -14.38 -44.55 39.80
N ARG A 769 -15.70 -44.63 39.60
CA ARG A 769 -16.65 -45.18 40.61
C ARG A 769 -16.39 -46.66 40.94
N PRO A 770 -16.14 -47.55 39.97
CA PRO A 770 -15.87 -48.97 40.22
C PRO A 770 -14.44 -49.20 40.68
N LYS A 771 -14.24 -50.06 41.69
CA LYS A 771 -12.90 -50.39 42.22
C LYS A 771 -12.06 -51.29 41.31
N GLN A 772 -12.67 -51.94 40.33
CA GLN A 772 -12.04 -52.96 39.50
C GLN A 772 -12.09 -52.57 38.00
N LEU A 773 -10.92 -52.55 37.34
CA LEU A 773 -10.78 -52.25 35.91
C LEU A 773 -11.21 -53.44 35.04
N PRO A 774 -11.63 -53.23 33.78
CA PRO A 774 -11.87 -54.33 32.85
C PRO A 774 -10.59 -55.13 32.60
N THR A 775 -10.69 -56.44 32.37
CA THR A 775 -9.52 -57.34 32.24
C THR A 775 -8.51 -56.82 31.22
N TRP A 776 -8.97 -56.41 30.03
CA TRP A 776 -8.12 -55.89 28.97
C TRP A 776 -7.38 -54.59 29.34
N LEU A 777 -7.92 -53.75 30.24
CA LEU A 777 -7.31 -52.49 30.67
C LEU A 777 -6.25 -52.72 31.77
N ARG A 778 -6.23 -53.89 32.42
CA ARG A 778 -5.22 -54.24 33.43
C ARG A 778 -3.87 -54.63 32.81
N GLN A 779 -3.84 -54.97 31.52
CA GLN A 779 -2.64 -55.49 30.86
C GLN A 779 -2.14 -54.53 29.77
N GLY A 780 -0.92 -54.03 29.95
CA GLY A 780 -0.22 -53.21 28.95
C GLY A 780 -0.67 -51.74 28.87
N TRP A 781 -1.52 -51.27 29.79
CA TRP A 781 -1.91 -49.86 29.92
C TRP A 781 -1.30 -49.23 31.17
N GLN A 782 -0.75 -48.02 31.03
CA GLN A 782 -0.13 -47.28 32.12
C GLN A 782 -1.13 -46.30 32.73
N ARG A 783 -1.41 -46.42 34.03
CA ARG A 783 -2.18 -45.41 34.79
C ARG A 783 -1.38 -44.12 34.94
N THR A 784 -2.06 -42.98 34.87
CA THR A 784 -1.47 -41.64 35.10
C THR A 784 -2.15 -40.93 36.28
N ASP A 785 -1.56 -39.82 36.74
CA ASP A 785 -2.15 -38.96 37.77
C ASP A 785 -3.19 -37.98 37.20
N LEU A 786 -3.35 -37.94 35.88
CA LEU A 786 -4.30 -37.07 35.19
C LEU A 786 -5.73 -37.62 35.27
N VAL A 787 -6.69 -36.70 35.28
CA VAL A 787 -8.12 -37.02 35.33
C VAL A 787 -8.92 -36.13 34.38
N ILE A 788 -10.04 -36.64 33.90
CA ILE A 788 -11.07 -35.84 33.23
C ILE A 788 -12.25 -35.68 34.19
N GLY A 789 -12.65 -34.44 34.43
CA GLY A 789 -13.87 -34.14 35.16
C GLY A 789 -15.08 -34.29 34.25
N SER A 790 -16.19 -34.81 34.78
CA SER A 790 -17.43 -34.87 34.01
C SER A 790 -18.69 -34.78 34.88
N THR A 791 -19.83 -34.55 34.23
CA THR A 791 -21.14 -34.58 34.89
C THR A 791 -21.74 -35.99 35.02
N ASP A 792 -21.10 -37.03 34.46
CA ASP A 792 -21.51 -38.45 34.65
C ASP A 792 -20.77 -39.06 35.83
N ALA A 793 -19.47 -39.29 35.64
CA ALA A 793 -18.53 -39.62 36.70
C ALA A 793 -17.82 -38.32 37.07
N GLU A 794 -17.96 -37.86 38.32
CA GLU A 794 -17.26 -36.67 38.84
C GLU A 794 -15.75 -36.71 38.52
N ARG A 795 -15.20 -37.92 38.37
CA ARG A 795 -13.81 -38.19 37.99
C ARG A 795 -13.70 -39.39 37.06
N MET A 796 -12.97 -39.24 35.96
CA MET A 796 -12.49 -40.36 35.12
C MET A 796 -10.96 -40.44 35.16
N ASN A 797 -10.41 -41.62 35.48
CA ASN A 797 -8.97 -41.83 35.54
C ASN A 797 -8.40 -42.08 34.15
N LEU A 798 -7.24 -41.48 33.84
CA LEU A 798 -6.59 -41.62 32.54
C LEU A 798 -5.52 -42.72 32.55
N TYR A 799 -5.65 -43.62 31.57
CA TYR A 799 -4.69 -44.68 31.24
C TYR A 799 -4.16 -44.43 29.84
N ARG A 800 -2.88 -44.71 29.60
CA ARG A 800 -2.27 -44.50 28.28
C ARG A 800 -1.51 -45.72 27.79
N ARG A 801 -1.43 -45.85 26.47
CA ARG A 801 -0.59 -46.83 25.79
C ARG A 801 -0.19 -46.32 24.42
N ASP A 802 1.06 -46.56 24.05
CA ASP A 802 1.55 -46.27 22.72
C ASP A 802 1.22 -47.41 21.75
N PHE A 803 0.72 -47.03 20.58
CA PHE A 803 0.43 -47.95 19.48
C PHE A 803 1.20 -47.54 18.22
N PRO A 804 1.73 -48.51 17.46
CA PRO A 804 2.19 -48.25 16.10
C PRO A 804 0.99 -47.93 15.19
N LYS A 805 1.26 -47.38 14.00
CA LYS A 805 0.27 -47.28 12.93
C LYS A 805 -0.33 -48.66 12.66
N GLY A 806 -1.65 -48.79 12.66
CA GLY A 806 -2.32 -50.09 12.49
C GLY A 806 -3.67 -50.19 13.19
N ILE A 807 -4.20 -51.41 13.27
CA ILE A 807 -5.50 -51.69 13.89
C ILE A 807 -5.35 -51.70 15.42
N VAL A 808 -6.24 -51.00 16.11
CA VAL A 808 -6.39 -50.99 17.57
C VAL A 808 -7.74 -51.60 17.91
N LYS A 809 -7.74 -52.53 18.88
CA LYS A 809 -8.95 -53.17 19.41
C LYS A 809 -9.04 -52.90 20.91
N LEU A 810 -10.16 -52.37 21.36
CA LEU A 810 -10.43 -52.10 22.78
C LEU A 810 -11.61 -52.96 23.24
N GLY A 811 -11.49 -53.52 24.44
CA GLY A 811 -12.42 -54.52 24.96
C GLY A 811 -13.67 -53.92 25.62
N ALA A 812 -14.60 -54.80 25.96
CA ALA A 812 -15.85 -54.45 26.64
C ALA A 812 -15.66 -53.82 28.04
N ASN A 813 -16.61 -52.99 28.45
CA ASN A 813 -16.58 -52.27 29.72
C ASN A 813 -16.75 -53.19 30.93
N ARG A 814 -17.54 -54.26 30.81
CA ARG A 814 -17.82 -55.19 31.92
C ARG A 814 -16.98 -56.48 31.87
N ASP A 815 -15.97 -56.53 31.01
CA ASP A 815 -15.04 -57.66 30.88
C ASP A 815 -14.35 -57.96 32.22
N GLY A 816 -14.80 -59.03 32.89
CA GLY A 816 -14.31 -59.44 34.21
C GLY A 816 -14.73 -58.52 35.38
N VAL A 817 -15.87 -57.82 35.27
CA VAL A 817 -16.41 -56.89 36.29
C VAL A 817 -17.92 -57.11 36.54
N ASN A 818 -18.33 -57.27 37.81
CA ASN A 818 -19.68 -57.73 38.21
C ASN A 818 -20.75 -56.63 38.50
N ARG A 819 -20.52 -55.34 38.24
CA ARG A 819 -21.52 -54.25 38.43
C ARG A 819 -21.38 -53.13 37.40
N GLY A 820 -22.46 -52.34 37.23
CA GLY A 820 -22.61 -51.25 36.25
C GLY A 820 -21.42 -50.30 36.21
N LYS A 821 -20.80 -50.20 35.02
CA LYS A 821 -19.64 -49.37 34.73
C LYS A 821 -20.09 -48.26 33.78
N GLY A 822 -19.62 -47.03 33.97
CA GLY A 822 -19.76 -45.99 32.95
C GLY A 822 -18.99 -46.33 31.67
N LYS A 823 -19.38 -45.72 30.54
CA LYS A 823 -18.67 -45.90 29.27
C LYS A 823 -17.32 -45.16 29.32
N TYR A 824 -16.26 -45.79 28.82
CA TYR A 824 -14.94 -45.13 28.77
C TYR A 824 -14.85 -44.22 27.55
N LEU A 825 -14.05 -43.16 27.63
CA LEU A 825 -13.69 -42.32 26.48
C LEU A 825 -12.34 -42.74 25.91
N VAL A 826 -12.17 -42.62 24.60
CA VAL A 826 -10.91 -42.90 23.91
C VAL A 826 -10.37 -41.60 23.33
N ILE A 827 -9.16 -41.19 23.71
CA ILE A 827 -8.53 -39.96 23.24
C ILE A 827 -7.24 -40.35 22.49
N ILE A 828 -7.00 -39.75 21.34
CA ILE A 828 -5.92 -40.15 20.43
C ILE A 828 -4.99 -38.96 20.21
N GLN A 829 -3.74 -39.13 20.63
CA GLN A 829 -2.68 -38.16 20.46
C GLN A 829 -1.69 -38.66 19.39
N PRO A 830 -1.78 -38.17 18.14
CA PRO A 830 -0.95 -38.68 17.04
C PRO A 830 0.50 -38.18 17.13
N LYS A 831 1.44 -39.07 16.83
CA LYS A 831 2.87 -38.76 16.72
C LYS A 831 3.22 -38.53 15.25
N LEU A 832 2.84 -37.36 14.73
CA LEU A 832 3.04 -37.00 13.32
C LEU A 832 4.50 -36.64 13.02
N LEU A 833 5.14 -35.87 13.90
CA LEU A 833 6.55 -35.55 13.78
C LEU A 833 7.42 -36.77 14.06
N ALA A 834 8.51 -36.89 13.31
CA ALA A 834 9.47 -37.97 13.48
C ALA A 834 10.89 -37.41 13.32
N PRO A 835 11.41 -36.59 14.26
CA PRO A 835 12.71 -35.95 14.10
C PRO A 835 13.84 -36.99 13.89
N LYS A 836 14.92 -36.59 13.21
CA LYS A 836 16.17 -37.36 13.04
C LYS A 836 17.35 -36.47 13.43
N ASN A 837 18.48 -37.09 13.79
CA ASN A 837 19.71 -36.37 14.15
C ASN A 837 20.38 -35.60 12.98
N LYS A 838 19.86 -35.70 11.74
CA LYS A 838 20.39 -34.99 10.57
C LYS A 838 19.36 -33.99 10.05
N MET A 839 19.80 -32.73 9.88
CA MET A 839 19.00 -31.64 9.32
C MET A 839 18.51 -31.97 7.91
N THR A 840 17.24 -31.69 7.65
CA THR A 840 16.62 -31.76 6.32
C THR A 840 17.08 -30.57 5.47
N THR A 841 17.46 -30.84 4.21
CA THR A 841 17.84 -29.81 3.22
C THR A 841 16.80 -29.69 2.12
N VAL A 842 16.75 -28.54 1.44
CA VAL A 842 15.83 -28.29 0.30
C VAL A 842 15.95 -29.42 -0.74
N GLN A 843 17.16 -29.76 -1.17
CA GLN A 843 17.39 -30.82 -2.15
C GLN A 843 16.85 -32.17 -1.68
N SER A 844 17.10 -32.55 -0.42
CA SER A 844 16.65 -33.84 0.11
C SER A 844 15.12 -33.98 0.14
N ALA A 845 14.38 -32.87 0.28
CA ALA A 845 12.93 -32.86 0.19
C ALA A 845 12.46 -32.94 -1.27
N LEU A 846 13.09 -32.18 -2.17
CA LEU A 846 12.76 -32.17 -3.60
C LEU A 846 12.92 -33.56 -4.24
N ASP A 847 13.99 -34.30 -3.88
CA ASP A 847 14.24 -35.66 -4.39
C ASP A 847 13.12 -36.67 -4.04
N LEU A 848 12.32 -36.35 -3.01
CA LEU A 848 11.24 -37.19 -2.49
C LEU A 848 9.83 -36.73 -2.87
N MET A 849 9.70 -35.65 -3.65
CA MET A 849 8.40 -35.12 -4.10
C MET A 849 7.55 -36.16 -4.84
N LYS A 850 8.18 -37.05 -5.62
CA LYS A 850 7.50 -38.15 -6.32
C LYS A 850 6.81 -39.16 -5.40
N ASN A 851 7.24 -39.23 -4.14
CA ASN A 851 6.70 -40.13 -3.11
C ASN A 851 5.82 -39.38 -2.10
N ALA A 852 5.47 -38.12 -2.37
CA ALA A 852 4.75 -37.27 -1.43
C ALA A 852 3.33 -37.77 -1.16
N ASP A 853 2.94 -37.72 0.11
CA ASP A 853 1.61 -38.10 0.60
C ASP A 853 0.84 -36.84 0.98
N LEU A 854 -0.13 -36.46 0.13
CA LEU A 854 -0.92 -35.24 0.29
C LEU A 854 -1.72 -35.21 1.59
N ALA A 855 -2.28 -36.36 1.98
CA ALA A 855 -3.07 -36.47 3.20
C ALA A 855 -2.18 -36.28 4.43
N ARG A 856 -0.95 -36.82 4.40
CA ARG A 856 0.05 -36.57 5.46
C ARG A 856 0.54 -35.13 5.45
N GLY A 857 0.71 -34.53 4.28
CA GLY A 857 1.05 -33.11 4.13
C GLY A 857 0.02 -32.19 4.78
N ARG A 858 -1.27 -32.44 4.48
CA ARG A 858 -2.40 -31.74 5.11
C ARG A 858 -2.43 -31.91 6.62
N ASP A 859 -2.25 -33.14 7.12
CA ASP A 859 -2.25 -33.40 8.57
C ASP A 859 -1.05 -32.75 9.28
N LEU A 860 0.13 -32.71 8.64
CA LEU A 860 1.31 -31.99 9.15
C LEU A 860 1.08 -30.47 9.20
N TYR A 861 0.39 -29.91 8.20
CA TYR A 861 0.05 -28.48 8.14
C TYR A 861 -0.94 -28.08 9.25
N LEU A 862 -2.00 -28.87 9.44
CA LEU A 862 -3.12 -28.55 10.34
C LEU A 862 -2.92 -28.98 11.79
N SER A 863 -2.06 -29.97 12.05
CA SER A 863 -1.93 -30.52 13.40
C SER A 863 -0.93 -29.75 14.24
N ARG A 864 -1.31 -29.50 15.50
CA ARG A 864 -0.40 -29.04 16.57
C ARG A 864 0.74 -30.01 16.87
N HIS A 865 0.56 -31.29 16.55
CA HIS A 865 1.57 -32.34 16.66
C HIS A 865 2.36 -32.54 15.37
N GLY A 866 2.07 -31.75 14.34
CA GLY A 866 2.78 -31.67 13.07
C GLY A 866 3.67 -30.42 13.00
N ALA A 867 3.76 -29.80 11.82
CA ALA A 867 4.44 -28.52 11.65
C ALA A 867 3.63 -27.33 12.19
N ASN A 868 2.33 -27.52 12.44
CA ASN A 868 1.40 -26.52 12.94
C ASN A 868 1.41 -25.21 12.14
N CYS A 869 1.58 -25.29 10.82
CA CYS A 869 1.61 -24.12 9.94
C CYS A 869 0.32 -23.30 10.04
N VAL A 870 -0.79 -23.96 10.34
CA VAL A 870 -2.13 -23.37 10.53
C VAL A 870 -2.20 -22.32 11.66
N SER A 871 -1.28 -22.33 12.63
CA SER A 871 -1.25 -21.31 13.69
C SER A 871 -0.90 -19.93 13.15
N CYS A 872 -0.23 -19.86 11.99
CA CYS A 872 0.18 -18.60 11.38
C CYS A 872 -0.44 -18.37 9.99
N HIS A 873 -0.69 -19.44 9.24
CA HIS A 873 -1.19 -19.38 7.87
C HIS A 873 -2.63 -19.85 7.76
N GLN A 874 -3.43 -19.11 6.99
CA GLN A 874 -4.78 -19.48 6.63
C GLN A 874 -4.79 -20.29 5.32
N LEU A 875 -5.57 -21.38 5.31
CA LEU A 875 -5.84 -22.20 4.14
C LEU A 875 -7.18 -22.93 4.31
N GLU A 876 -7.98 -23.08 3.25
CA GLU A 876 -9.34 -23.66 3.32
C GLU A 876 -10.27 -22.93 4.33
N GLY A 877 -10.01 -21.66 4.62
CA GLY A 877 -10.70 -20.91 5.68
C GLY A 877 -10.33 -21.34 7.11
N ILE A 878 -9.30 -22.17 7.28
CA ILE A 878 -8.80 -22.68 8.56
C ILE A 878 -7.42 -22.07 8.85
N GLY A 879 -7.23 -21.55 10.06
CA GLY A 879 -5.97 -20.95 10.53
C GLY A 879 -6.05 -19.43 10.74
N ASN A 880 -4.90 -18.83 11.06
CA ASN A 880 -4.77 -17.39 11.32
C ASN A 880 -4.17 -16.65 10.12
N THR A 881 -4.30 -15.32 10.09
CA THR A 881 -3.73 -14.45 9.06
C THR A 881 -2.46 -13.73 9.55
N PHE A 882 -1.70 -14.36 10.45
CA PHE A 882 -0.47 -13.79 11.02
C PHE A 882 0.72 -13.89 10.05
N ALA A 883 0.59 -14.70 9.01
CA ALA A 883 1.55 -14.88 7.92
C ALA A 883 0.79 -14.83 6.56
N PRO A 884 1.50 -14.76 5.42
CA PRO A 884 0.85 -14.67 4.11
C PRO A 884 -0.21 -15.76 3.93
N ALA A 885 -1.39 -15.36 3.48
CA ALA A 885 -2.47 -16.27 3.15
C ALA A 885 -1.99 -17.26 2.07
N LEU A 886 -2.27 -18.55 2.20
CA LEU A 886 -1.74 -19.61 1.33
C LEU A 886 -2.76 -20.12 0.32
N GLU A 887 -3.91 -19.46 0.17
CA GLU A 887 -4.84 -19.74 -0.92
C GLU A 887 -4.13 -19.59 -2.28
N ASN A 888 -4.47 -20.48 -3.22
CA ASN A 888 -3.93 -20.53 -4.58
C ASN A 888 -2.39 -20.53 -4.65
N ILE A 889 -1.69 -20.90 -3.57
CA ILE A 889 -0.23 -20.84 -3.51
C ILE A 889 0.42 -21.71 -4.59
N GLY A 890 -0.22 -22.81 -4.98
CA GLY A 890 0.24 -23.71 -6.03
C GLY A 890 0.27 -23.12 -7.45
N GLU A 891 -0.34 -21.95 -7.68
CA GLU A 891 -0.30 -21.24 -8.98
C GLU A 891 0.84 -20.23 -9.08
N ARG A 892 1.30 -19.71 -7.94
CA ARG A 892 2.22 -18.56 -7.86
C ARG A 892 3.64 -18.93 -7.40
N THR A 893 3.93 -20.22 -7.20
CA THR A 893 5.22 -20.65 -6.68
C THR A 893 5.66 -22.03 -7.17
N THR A 894 6.90 -22.40 -6.84
CA THR A 894 7.50 -23.71 -7.18
C THR A 894 7.73 -24.56 -5.93
N ALA A 895 7.93 -25.88 -6.14
CA ALA A 895 8.29 -26.79 -5.06
C ALA A 895 9.58 -26.36 -4.33
N GLU A 896 10.58 -25.90 -5.08
CA GLU A 896 11.85 -25.41 -4.53
C GLU A 896 11.63 -24.20 -3.63
N PHE A 897 10.81 -23.24 -4.09
CA PHE A 897 10.52 -22.04 -3.31
C PHE A 897 9.82 -22.40 -1.99
N LEU A 898 8.79 -23.25 -2.02
CA LEU A 898 8.08 -23.67 -0.80
C LEU A 898 9.00 -24.42 0.17
N ALA A 899 9.80 -25.36 -0.33
CA ALA A 899 10.75 -26.10 0.48
C ALA A 899 11.78 -25.15 1.13
N ARG A 900 12.27 -24.16 0.38
CA ARG A 900 13.18 -23.14 0.90
C ARG A 900 12.50 -22.23 1.92
N SER A 901 11.27 -21.77 1.68
CA SER A 901 10.52 -20.96 2.65
C SER A 901 10.30 -21.68 3.97
N ILE A 902 10.07 -23.01 3.95
CA ILE A 902 9.90 -23.82 5.16
C ILE A 902 11.23 -24.02 5.91
N LEU A 903 12.31 -24.34 5.19
CA LEU A 903 13.59 -24.73 5.78
C LEU A 903 14.53 -23.55 6.07
N GLU A 904 14.40 -22.47 5.31
CA GLU A 904 15.25 -21.26 5.34
C GLU A 904 14.37 -19.99 5.37
N PRO A 905 13.48 -19.82 6.37
CA PRO A 905 12.43 -18.80 6.34
C PRO A 905 12.94 -17.35 6.29
N SER A 906 14.17 -17.08 6.76
CA SER A 906 14.77 -15.74 6.71
C SER A 906 15.49 -15.44 5.39
N ALA A 907 15.58 -16.39 4.45
CA ALA A 907 16.24 -16.15 3.16
C ALA A 907 15.44 -15.21 2.25
N THR A 908 14.11 -15.20 2.38
CA THR A 908 13.22 -14.29 1.66
C THR A 908 12.00 -14.02 2.54
N ILE A 909 11.89 -12.80 3.06
CA ILE A 909 10.77 -12.38 3.90
C ILE A 909 9.79 -11.60 3.03
N THR A 910 8.51 -11.97 3.09
CA THR A 910 7.45 -11.25 2.37
C THR A 910 7.22 -9.90 3.04
N GLU A 911 7.07 -8.84 2.25
CA GLU A 911 6.79 -7.50 2.75
C GLU A 911 5.52 -7.49 3.62
N GLY A 912 5.56 -6.76 4.74
CA GLY A 912 4.50 -6.76 5.76
C GLY A 912 4.61 -7.86 6.82
N PHE A 913 5.44 -8.89 6.61
CA PHE A 913 5.65 -9.99 7.57
C PHE A 913 7.08 -10.05 8.13
N THR A 914 7.78 -8.92 8.11
CA THR A 914 9.05 -8.79 8.83
C THR A 914 8.81 -8.73 10.32
N LEU A 915 9.69 -9.38 11.09
CA LEU A 915 9.60 -9.34 12.54
C LEU A 915 9.95 -7.93 13.02
N GLN A 916 9.02 -7.28 13.71
CA GLN A 916 9.19 -5.95 14.28
C GLN A 916 9.52 -6.08 15.76
N ALA A 917 10.57 -5.40 16.18
CA ALA A 917 10.98 -5.28 17.57
C ALA A 917 10.60 -3.90 18.11
N PHE A 918 10.01 -3.87 19.30
CA PHE A 918 9.54 -2.68 19.98
C PHE A 918 10.20 -2.60 21.36
N THR A 919 10.91 -1.50 21.60
CA THR A 919 11.49 -1.17 22.90
C THR A 919 10.66 -0.06 23.52
N GLN A 920 10.20 -0.30 24.76
CA GLN A 920 9.37 0.65 25.51
C GLN A 920 10.22 1.47 26.49
N GLN A 921 9.70 2.61 26.94
CA GLN A 921 10.35 3.51 27.91
C GLN A 921 10.68 2.83 29.24
N ASP A 922 9.90 1.82 29.63
CA ASP A 922 10.11 1.02 30.85
C ASP A 922 11.07 -0.17 30.66
N GLY A 923 11.70 -0.28 29.49
CA GLY A 923 12.63 -1.35 29.14
C GLY A 923 11.98 -2.64 28.65
N ARG A 924 10.64 -2.73 28.57
CA ARG A 924 9.98 -3.90 27.96
C ARG A 924 10.34 -4.03 26.48
N TYR A 925 10.59 -5.26 26.07
CA TYR A 925 10.93 -5.65 24.71
C TYR A 925 9.85 -6.59 24.15
N VAL A 926 9.28 -6.24 23.01
CA VAL A 926 8.28 -7.05 22.30
C VAL A 926 8.76 -7.27 20.88
N ALA A 927 8.86 -8.51 20.42
CA ALA A 927 9.19 -8.83 19.03
C ALA A 927 8.10 -9.71 18.41
N GLY A 928 7.57 -9.29 17.26
CA GLY A 928 6.47 -9.99 16.60
C GLY A 928 6.04 -9.37 15.28
N ILE A 929 5.00 -9.92 14.66
CA ILE A 929 4.41 -9.38 13.43
C ILE A 929 3.41 -8.30 13.79
N VAL A 930 3.46 -7.15 13.11
CA VAL A 930 2.45 -6.10 13.28
C VAL A 930 1.16 -6.56 12.60
N LEU A 931 0.13 -6.79 13.40
CA LEU A 931 -1.20 -7.15 12.93
C LEU A 931 -2.03 -5.92 12.58
N GLU A 932 -1.84 -4.86 13.37
CA GLU A 932 -2.63 -3.64 13.28
C GLU A 932 -1.80 -2.50 13.85
N GLU A 933 -1.91 -1.32 13.25
CA GLU A 933 -1.23 -0.12 13.72
C GLU A 933 -2.20 1.05 13.65
N THR A 934 -2.46 1.67 14.80
CA THR A 934 -3.31 2.87 14.90
C THR A 934 -2.44 4.10 15.17
N GLY A 935 -3.05 5.28 15.28
CA GLY A 935 -2.33 6.48 15.72
C GLY A 935 -1.77 6.37 17.15
N ARG A 936 -2.25 5.44 17.98
CA ARG A 936 -1.92 5.34 19.42
C ARG A 936 -1.19 4.08 19.83
N GLU A 937 -1.34 2.99 19.11
CA GLU A 937 -0.75 1.70 19.49
C GLU A 937 -0.44 0.82 18.28
N VAL A 938 0.40 -0.18 18.52
CA VAL A 938 0.75 -1.23 17.58
C VAL A 938 0.32 -2.57 18.17
N LYS A 939 -0.56 -3.29 17.49
CA LYS A 939 -0.96 -4.65 17.84
C LYS A 939 0.02 -5.62 17.20
N VAL A 940 0.65 -6.43 18.03
CA VAL A 940 1.77 -7.31 17.65
C VAL A 940 1.40 -8.75 17.96
N ALA A 941 1.45 -9.62 16.95
CA ALA A 941 1.43 -11.06 17.12
C ALA A 941 2.80 -11.54 17.53
N VAL A 942 2.89 -12.15 18.71
CA VAL A 942 4.09 -12.82 19.20
C VAL A 942 3.90 -14.34 19.12
N THR A 943 4.99 -15.10 19.19
CA THR A 943 5.01 -16.55 18.99
C THR A 943 4.02 -17.28 19.91
N GLY A 944 3.26 -18.24 19.37
CA GLY A 944 2.33 -19.09 20.15
C GLY A 944 0.93 -18.50 20.34
N ASP A 945 0.35 -17.89 19.31
CA ASP A 945 -1.01 -17.31 19.28
C ASP A 945 -1.26 -16.16 20.29
N LEU A 946 -0.20 -15.57 20.84
CA LEU A 946 -0.28 -14.44 21.75
C LEU A 946 -0.31 -13.12 20.97
N VAL A 947 -1.28 -12.27 21.26
CA VAL A 947 -1.36 -10.91 20.72
C VAL A 947 -1.16 -9.92 21.85
N THR A 948 -0.26 -8.96 21.65
CA THR A 948 -0.01 -7.87 22.60
C THR A 948 -0.19 -6.51 21.94
N ARG A 949 -0.58 -5.49 22.72
CA ARG A 949 -0.71 -4.11 22.25
C ARG A 949 0.41 -3.28 22.86
N VAL A 950 1.11 -2.54 22.02
CA VAL A 950 2.22 -1.67 22.41
C VAL A 950 1.80 -0.21 22.20
N PRO A 951 1.60 0.59 23.26
CA PRO A 951 1.26 2.00 23.12
C PRO A 951 2.41 2.77 22.45
N LYS A 952 2.15 3.48 21.36
CA LYS A 952 3.14 4.29 20.64
C LYS A 952 3.75 5.38 21.52
N ALA A 953 2.96 5.94 22.43
CA ALA A 953 3.44 6.92 23.41
C ALA A 953 4.53 6.37 24.36
N GLN A 954 4.59 5.04 24.54
CA GLN A 954 5.60 4.37 25.35
C GLN A 954 6.78 3.85 24.52
N LEU A 955 6.75 3.96 23.18
CA LEU A 955 7.84 3.48 22.32
C LEU A 955 9.03 4.44 22.37
N THR A 956 10.22 3.89 22.62
CA THR A 956 11.50 4.60 22.44
C THR A 956 12.17 4.20 21.13
N LYS A 957 11.97 2.96 20.69
CA LYS A 957 12.60 2.42 19.48
C LYS A 957 11.70 1.36 18.84
N ARG A 958 11.66 1.35 17.51
CA ARG A 958 11.09 0.30 16.67
C ARG A 958 12.16 -0.12 15.69
N GLU A 959 12.33 -1.42 15.48
CA GLU A 959 13.33 -1.97 14.55
C GLU A 959 12.70 -3.09 13.73
N THR A 960 12.97 -3.10 12.43
CA THR A 960 12.70 -4.28 11.60
C THR A 960 13.87 -5.25 11.73
N LEU A 961 13.61 -6.48 12.16
CA LEU A 961 14.62 -7.52 12.26
C LEU A 961 14.76 -8.28 10.94
N ASN A 962 16.00 -8.63 10.57
CA ASN A 962 16.31 -9.45 9.39
C ASN A 962 16.04 -10.96 9.61
N ILE A 963 15.04 -11.28 10.44
CA ILE A 963 14.70 -12.64 10.85
C ILE A 963 13.20 -12.82 10.60
N SER A 964 12.81 -13.93 9.99
CA SER A 964 11.40 -14.27 9.80
C SER A 964 10.72 -14.60 11.13
N ALA A 965 9.44 -14.27 11.26
CA ALA A 965 8.61 -14.78 12.36
C ALA A 965 8.34 -16.29 12.23
N MET A 966 8.53 -16.87 11.04
CA MET A 966 8.45 -18.31 10.83
C MET A 966 9.66 -19.00 11.49
N PRO A 967 9.43 -20.00 12.39
CA PRO A 967 10.52 -20.66 13.10
C PRO A 967 11.54 -21.35 12.19
N ALA A 968 12.83 -21.09 12.38
CA ALA A 968 13.92 -21.77 11.65
C ALA A 968 14.19 -23.21 12.12
N ILE A 969 13.26 -23.82 12.87
CA ILE A 969 13.41 -25.15 13.48
C ILE A 969 12.91 -26.28 12.58
N PHE A 970 12.21 -25.99 11.49
CA PHE A 970 11.55 -27.03 10.68
C PHE A 970 12.53 -28.03 10.07
N GLY A 971 13.76 -27.62 9.78
CA GLY A 971 14.81 -28.52 9.29
C GLY A 971 15.27 -29.58 10.29
N SER A 972 15.16 -29.33 11.60
CA SER A 972 15.44 -30.33 12.65
C SER A 972 14.19 -31.12 13.04
N MET A 973 13.01 -30.53 12.85
CA MET A 973 11.72 -31.09 13.24
C MET A 973 11.14 -32.07 12.21
N LEU A 974 11.18 -31.71 10.92
CA LEU A 974 10.58 -32.47 9.82
C LEU A 974 11.63 -33.27 9.08
N ARG A 975 11.33 -34.54 8.75
CA ARG A 975 12.16 -35.34 7.81
C ARG A 975 12.01 -34.85 6.37
N PRO A 976 12.96 -35.19 5.47
CA PRO A 976 12.86 -34.81 4.05
C PRO A 976 11.53 -35.20 3.40
N GLN A 977 11.04 -36.41 3.69
CA GLN A 977 9.74 -36.85 3.17
C GLN A 977 8.58 -36.00 3.71
N GLN A 978 8.61 -35.58 4.97
CA GLN A 978 7.54 -34.78 5.59
C GLN A 978 7.49 -33.37 5.02
N VAL A 979 8.65 -32.79 4.71
CA VAL A 979 8.72 -31.51 3.98
C VAL A 979 8.14 -31.69 2.57
N ALA A 980 8.52 -32.76 1.86
CA ALA A 980 7.96 -33.06 0.54
C ALA A 980 6.43 -33.22 0.56
N ASP A 981 5.89 -33.87 1.60
CA ASP A 981 4.44 -34.04 1.78
C ASP A 981 3.72 -32.70 1.96
N VAL A 982 4.23 -31.81 2.84
CA VAL A 982 3.66 -30.47 3.05
C VAL A 982 3.76 -29.63 1.78
N VAL A 983 4.91 -29.65 1.09
CA VAL A 983 5.11 -28.92 -0.17
C VAL A 983 4.14 -29.43 -1.25
N ALA A 984 3.98 -30.74 -1.40
CA ALA A 984 3.04 -31.31 -2.36
C ALA A 984 1.59 -30.91 -2.06
N TYR A 985 1.20 -30.91 -0.78
CA TYR A 985 -0.13 -30.45 -0.36
C TYR A 985 -0.37 -28.98 -0.70
N LEU A 986 0.60 -28.10 -0.46
CA LEU A 986 0.52 -26.67 -0.79
C LEU A 986 0.47 -26.44 -2.31
N LEU A 987 1.21 -27.21 -3.12
CA LEU A 987 1.20 -27.09 -4.58
C LEU A 987 -0.14 -27.48 -5.22
N GLN A 988 -0.98 -28.25 -4.53
CA GLN A 988 -2.33 -28.58 -4.99
C GLN A 988 -3.36 -27.50 -4.70
N GLN A 989 -3.03 -26.48 -3.90
CA GLN A 989 -3.91 -25.37 -3.62
C GLN A 989 -3.93 -24.42 -4.82
N LYS A 990 -4.86 -24.67 -5.75
CA LYS A 990 -5.11 -23.90 -6.96
C LYS A 990 -6.57 -23.47 -6.99
N SER A 991 -6.89 -22.42 -7.74
CA SER A 991 -8.26 -21.98 -7.93
C SER A 991 -9.09 -23.10 -8.56
N GLU A 992 -10.30 -23.34 -8.04
CA GLU A 992 -11.29 -24.12 -8.77
C GLU A 992 -11.66 -23.32 -10.04
N GLN A 993 -11.46 -23.91 -11.21
CA GLN A 993 -11.86 -23.33 -12.49
C GLN A 993 -13.38 -23.25 -12.63
#